data_AF-A0A1Z5HDI6-F1
#
_entry.id   AF-A0A1Z5HDI6-F1
#
_cell.length_a   1.000
_cell.length_b   1.000
_cell.length_c   1.000
_cell.angle_alpha   90.00
_cell.angle_beta   90.00
_cell.angle_gamma   90.00
#
_symmetry.space_group_name_H-M   'P 1'
#
loop_
_entity.id
_entity.type
_entity.pdbx_description
1 polymer ?
#
loop_
_entity_poly.entity_id
_entity_poly.type
_entity_poly.pdbx_seq_one_letter_code
_entity_poly.pdbx_strand_id
1 'polypeptide(L)'
;MNSGQLNMENAQKQNCSYWEKKAEDQYRRARYQESILSADNAIQLDENSVDGWWFSALSYQGLNDASKALNALEVVVDLAPHFANGWARYGAALQKIDDSDAEALDAFERAIQIDPDHETALTGLAELYRELDSKDHDDADKEIYVLSRLDDIQGGLTSNQLNRLGILYYNSKRFFEAIKYWDRNIQFNTEFSSLFNLGLVYNHPEVSQDADAVDIWRLTLKHHPDRTKVKDNISKLLPRLLVLAEEALQRGQTVLNHAQWYQNYINPFELLNYQDDQLIDSEDIDIKKIQKLRKRLIHELELEDGHIPWMESLFIDRSKVINLCDELNDEDKRSYHLHVFRNKPLLNFLTCGEHQHFIVDNTWSPLETLEFLEDTKNGFRHWLSEPFSKQFYIVITKAIENEDLAVIEVLLDGRRWIDPSYTEKCFENAKRKIDLQLEPLRNNKQESEKKKPTVNKLTNLLNEQSLIQILNLFPTFFWEIQDEAVGIIRNVAVSSFNIHGDSELAKEILNLTSQFSFKSEESNRRIQEDKTAIEKIIQEEKQYESYLTINEESCNVTRKGVRQGDKFISVDSIRSVRWGVMLSGNSSNPTHDFLFLFKSKDFVVIKFQWATTKSIKKQNEFNHQVIEAILQYIIPSIIENQIMQLNKGGSINIGHCRLTAQGIHFESKGLIFSKPQFIPWIQATFYFRDGELVVWNSHSKKVKTHLSLRDVDNAFTLKILKEHMC
;
A
#
# COMPACT_ATOMS: atom_id res chain seq x y z
N MET A 1 46.96 -68.65 -21.66
CA MET A 1 47.34 -67.54 -20.78
C MET A 1 48.55 -67.98 -19.96
N ASN A 2 49.65 -67.21 -19.98
CA ASN A 2 50.91 -67.55 -19.28
C ASN A 2 50.82 -67.19 -17.79
N SER A 3 51.51 -67.95 -16.92
CA SER A 3 51.53 -67.80 -15.46
C SER A 3 51.85 -66.37 -14.94
N GLY A 4 52.61 -65.58 -15.70
CA GLY A 4 52.90 -64.17 -15.39
C GLY A 4 51.70 -63.23 -15.54
N GLN A 5 50.77 -63.49 -16.47
CA GLN A 5 49.51 -62.73 -16.57
C GLN A 5 48.56 -63.08 -15.43
N LEU A 6 48.49 -64.36 -15.05
CA LEU A 6 47.68 -64.82 -13.93
C LEU A 6 48.14 -64.20 -12.59
N ASN A 7 49.45 -64.06 -12.39
CA ASN A 7 50.01 -63.43 -11.19
C ASN A 7 49.77 -61.92 -11.13
N MET A 8 49.85 -61.19 -12.25
CA MET A 8 49.48 -59.77 -12.28
C MET A 8 47.98 -59.56 -12.07
N GLU A 9 47.14 -60.40 -12.66
CA GLU A 9 45.68 -60.32 -12.51
C GLU A 9 45.24 -60.64 -11.07
N ASN A 10 45.89 -61.60 -10.41
CA ASN A 10 45.66 -61.91 -9.00
C ASN A 10 46.16 -60.81 -8.06
N ALA A 11 47.28 -60.16 -8.37
CA ALA A 11 47.78 -59.01 -7.60
C ALA A 11 46.86 -57.78 -7.74
N GLN A 12 46.28 -57.55 -8.92
CA GLN A 12 45.28 -56.51 -9.15
C GLN A 12 43.99 -56.77 -8.38
N LYS A 13 43.54 -58.02 -8.28
CA LYS A 13 42.33 -58.41 -7.53
C LYS A 13 42.47 -58.27 -6.00
N GLN A 14 43.66 -58.03 -5.48
CA GLN A 14 43.89 -57.72 -4.05
C GLN A 14 43.97 -56.21 -3.77
N ASN A 15 43.77 -55.36 -4.79
CA ASN A 15 43.79 -53.90 -4.65
C ASN A 15 42.36 -53.37 -4.67
N CYS A 16 41.94 -52.69 -3.60
CA CYS A 16 40.62 -52.07 -3.49
C CYS A 16 40.33 -51.13 -4.69
N SER A 17 41.29 -50.28 -5.06
CA SER A 17 41.14 -49.31 -6.15
C SER A 17 40.95 -49.93 -7.54
N TYR A 18 41.40 -51.17 -7.73
CA TYR A 18 41.08 -51.91 -8.96
C TYR A 18 39.58 -52.21 -9.06
N TRP A 19 38.98 -52.64 -7.95
CA TRP A 19 37.57 -53.00 -7.87
C TRP A 19 36.67 -51.76 -7.91
N GLU A 20 37.06 -50.66 -7.27
CA GLU A 20 36.36 -49.35 -7.35
C GLU A 20 36.24 -48.88 -8.81
N LYS A 21 37.37 -48.82 -9.54
CA LYS A 21 37.39 -48.40 -10.95
C LYS A 21 36.59 -49.34 -11.85
N LYS A 22 36.59 -50.64 -11.52
CA LYS A 22 35.83 -51.64 -12.26
C LYS A 22 34.32 -51.50 -12.02
N ALA A 23 33.90 -51.26 -10.78
CA ALA A 23 32.52 -50.95 -10.44
C ALA A 23 32.06 -49.68 -11.17
N GLU A 24 32.86 -48.61 -11.15
CA GLU A 24 32.57 -47.38 -11.90
C GLU A 24 32.37 -47.63 -13.40
N ASP A 25 33.28 -48.36 -14.06
CA ASP A 25 33.14 -48.70 -15.50
C ASP A 25 31.88 -49.54 -15.77
N GLN A 26 31.57 -50.50 -14.91
CA GLN A 26 30.39 -51.34 -15.06
C GLN A 26 29.10 -50.55 -14.85
N TYR A 27 29.06 -49.67 -13.83
CA TYR A 27 27.96 -48.74 -13.60
C TYR A 27 27.75 -47.82 -14.81
N ARG A 28 28.82 -47.20 -15.33
CA ARG A 28 28.76 -46.35 -16.53
C ARG A 28 28.21 -47.06 -17.76
N ARG A 29 28.38 -48.38 -17.84
CA ARG A 29 27.82 -49.23 -18.91
C ARG A 29 26.45 -49.85 -18.56
N ALA A 30 25.79 -49.35 -17.52
CA ALA A 30 24.51 -49.84 -17.00
C ALA A 30 24.51 -51.34 -16.62
N ARG A 31 25.68 -51.92 -16.34
CA ARG A 31 25.81 -53.30 -15.86
C ARG A 31 25.72 -53.34 -14.34
N TYR A 32 24.57 -52.95 -13.80
CA TYR A 32 24.40 -52.67 -12.38
C TYR A 32 24.67 -53.88 -11.47
N GLN A 33 24.23 -55.09 -11.86
CA GLN A 33 24.52 -56.29 -11.07
C GLN A 33 26.02 -56.62 -11.01
N GLU A 34 26.74 -56.47 -12.13
CA GLU A 34 28.19 -56.68 -12.14
C GLU A 34 28.92 -55.59 -11.35
N SER A 35 28.44 -54.35 -11.43
CA SER A 35 28.96 -53.22 -10.67
C SER A 35 28.84 -53.45 -9.17
N ILE A 36 27.68 -53.93 -8.69
CA ILE A 36 27.47 -54.30 -7.28
C ILE A 36 28.49 -55.36 -6.86
N LEU A 37 28.70 -56.42 -7.65
CA LEU A 37 29.69 -57.45 -7.33
C LEU A 37 31.11 -56.87 -7.24
N SER A 38 31.48 -55.95 -8.14
CA SER A 38 32.79 -55.30 -8.07
C SER A 38 32.89 -54.35 -6.87
N ALA A 39 31.84 -53.62 -6.54
CA ALA A 39 31.76 -52.76 -5.36
C ALA A 39 31.86 -53.58 -4.06
N ASP A 40 31.19 -54.72 -3.97
CA ASP A 40 31.27 -55.64 -2.83
C ASP A 40 32.70 -56.19 -2.65
N ASN A 41 33.42 -56.46 -3.74
CA ASN A 41 34.83 -56.84 -3.66
C ASN A 41 35.73 -55.69 -3.15
N ALA A 42 35.41 -54.43 -3.50
CA ALA A 42 36.11 -53.27 -2.94
C ALA A 42 35.85 -53.15 -1.43
N ILE A 43 34.58 -53.22 -1.01
CA ILE A 43 34.15 -53.16 0.39
C ILE A 43 34.75 -54.30 1.23
N GLN A 44 34.90 -55.50 0.68
CA GLN A 44 35.55 -56.62 1.38
C GLN A 44 37.06 -56.41 1.60
N LEU A 45 37.72 -55.68 0.70
CA LEU A 45 39.14 -55.36 0.82
C LEU A 45 39.38 -54.14 1.72
N ASP A 46 38.43 -53.21 1.73
CA ASP A 46 38.41 -52.03 2.60
C ASP A 46 36.96 -51.65 2.94
N GLU A 47 36.55 -51.94 4.18
CA GLU A 47 35.19 -51.66 4.66
C GLU A 47 34.85 -50.16 4.69
N ASN A 48 35.87 -49.29 4.64
CA ASN A 48 35.74 -47.83 4.61
C ASN A 48 35.89 -47.26 3.19
N SER A 49 35.86 -48.10 2.14
CA SER A 49 35.91 -47.66 0.74
C SER A 49 34.65 -46.88 0.38
N VAL A 50 34.75 -45.55 0.40
CA VAL A 50 33.67 -44.63 0.00
C VAL A 50 33.23 -44.92 -1.45
N ASP A 51 34.18 -45.13 -2.37
CA ASP A 51 33.88 -45.43 -3.77
C ASP A 51 33.16 -46.78 -3.93
N GLY A 52 33.54 -47.80 -3.15
CA GLY A 52 32.84 -49.08 -3.11
C GLY A 52 31.38 -48.92 -2.69
N TRP A 53 31.14 -48.26 -1.54
CA TRP A 53 29.77 -47.98 -1.07
C TRP A 53 28.99 -47.08 -2.04
N TRP A 54 29.63 -46.08 -2.63
CA TRP A 54 29.05 -45.17 -3.62
C TRP A 54 28.59 -45.89 -4.89
N PHE A 55 29.45 -46.70 -5.51
CA PHE A 55 29.05 -47.43 -6.73
C PHE A 55 28.06 -48.55 -6.43
N SER A 56 28.07 -49.13 -5.22
CA SER A 56 27.01 -50.03 -4.75
C SER A 56 25.67 -49.29 -4.69
N ALA A 57 25.61 -48.14 -4.02
CA ALA A 57 24.44 -47.28 -3.94
C ALA A 57 23.88 -46.90 -5.32
N LEU A 58 24.73 -46.35 -6.19
CA LEU A 58 24.34 -45.93 -7.54
C LEU A 58 23.81 -47.10 -8.37
N SER A 59 24.39 -48.30 -8.20
CA SER A 59 23.96 -49.49 -8.93
C SER A 59 22.64 -50.04 -8.40
N TYR A 60 22.39 -49.99 -7.09
CA TYR A 60 21.08 -50.31 -6.52
C TYR A 60 20.00 -49.31 -6.96
N GLN A 61 20.33 -48.01 -7.05
CA GLN A 61 19.43 -47.01 -7.65
C GLN A 61 19.10 -47.36 -9.10
N GLY A 62 20.10 -47.76 -9.90
CA GLY A 62 19.90 -48.20 -11.29
C GLY A 62 19.02 -49.46 -11.44
N LEU A 63 18.97 -50.30 -10.41
CA LEU A 63 18.08 -51.46 -10.31
C LEU A 63 16.72 -51.14 -9.65
N ASN A 64 16.49 -49.87 -9.26
CA ASN A 64 15.31 -49.43 -8.54
C ASN A 64 15.10 -50.12 -7.16
N ASP A 65 16.19 -50.57 -6.52
CA ASP A 65 16.20 -51.13 -5.16
C ASP A 65 16.49 -50.00 -4.16
N ALA A 66 15.45 -49.21 -3.85
CA ALA A 66 15.58 -47.99 -3.04
C ALA A 66 16.09 -48.25 -1.61
N SER A 67 15.70 -49.37 -0.99
CA SER A 67 16.10 -49.71 0.38
C SER A 67 17.60 -49.98 0.49
N LYS A 68 18.16 -50.78 -0.43
CA LYS A 68 19.62 -51.03 -0.42
C LYS A 68 20.43 -49.83 -0.86
N ALA A 69 19.90 -49.03 -1.78
CA ALA A 69 20.50 -47.76 -2.15
C ALA A 69 20.59 -46.81 -0.95
N LEU A 70 19.52 -46.67 -0.17
CA LEU A 70 19.51 -45.85 1.05
C LEU A 70 20.58 -46.30 2.04
N ASN A 71 20.62 -47.60 2.39
CA ASN A 71 21.59 -48.12 3.35
C ASN A 71 23.03 -47.89 2.91
N ALA A 72 23.32 -48.08 1.61
CA ALA A 72 24.65 -47.81 1.09
C ALA A 72 24.98 -46.31 1.10
N LEU A 73 24.01 -45.43 0.84
CA LEU A 73 24.18 -43.97 0.90
C LEU A 73 24.37 -43.45 2.33
N GLU A 74 23.70 -44.04 3.31
CA GLU A 74 23.90 -43.74 4.74
C GLU A 74 25.38 -43.95 5.13
N VAL A 75 25.96 -45.10 4.73
CA VAL A 75 27.39 -45.37 4.96
C VAL A 75 28.28 -44.38 4.20
N VAL A 76 27.92 -43.99 2.97
CA VAL A 76 28.68 -42.97 2.20
C VAL A 76 28.74 -41.64 2.94
N VAL A 77 27.61 -41.14 3.46
CA VAL A 77 27.57 -39.83 4.13
C VAL A 77 28.26 -39.85 5.50
N ASP A 78 28.28 -41.00 6.17
CA ASP A 78 29.03 -41.22 7.42
C ASP A 78 30.55 -41.25 7.19
N LEU A 79 31.00 -41.97 6.17
CA LEU A 79 32.43 -42.08 5.83
C LEU A 79 32.98 -40.81 5.17
N ALA A 80 32.14 -40.07 4.45
CA ALA A 80 32.53 -38.87 3.71
C ALA A 80 31.57 -37.69 3.99
N PRO A 81 31.60 -37.08 5.18
CA PRO A 81 30.66 -36.03 5.58
C PRO A 81 30.77 -34.73 4.76
N HIS A 82 31.86 -34.54 4.01
CA HIS A 82 32.07 -33.40 3.11
C HIS A 82 31.79 -33.73 1.63
N PHE A 83 31.08 -34.83 1.35
CA PHE A 83 30.73 -35.22 -0.01
C PHE A 83 29.30 -34.80 -0.38
N ALA A 84 29.17 -33.64 -1.03
CA ALA A 84 27.87 -33.05 -1.38
C ALA A 84 26.99 -34.00 -2.23
N ASN A 85 27.57 -34.66 -3.24
CA ASN A 85 26.85 -35.64 -4.06
C ASN A 85 26.32 -36.84 -3.25
N GLY A 86 27.03 -37.25 -2.20
CA GLY A 86 26.59 -38.28 -1.26
C GLY A 86 25.34 -37.83 -0.52
N TRP A 87 25.41 -36.66 0.12
CA TRP A 87 24.29 -36.05 0.85
C TRP A 87 23.06 -35.79 -0.04
N ALA A 88 23.26 -35.25 -1.25
CA ALA A 88 22.16 -34.99 -2.17
C ALA A 88 21.46 -36.28 -2.63
N ARG A 89 22.22 -37.36 -2.90
CA ARG A 89 21.61 -38.65 -3.26
C ARG A 89 20.97 -39.35 -2.08
N TYR A 90 21.52 -39.18 -0.88
CA TYR A 90 20.93 -39.68 0.36
C TYR A 90 19.56 -39.02 0.60
N GLY A 91 19.48 -37.68 0.51
CA GLY A 91 18.21 -36.95 0.58
C GLY A 91 17.19 -37.39 -0.48
N ALA A 92 17.63 -37.57 -1.73
CA ALA A 92 16.75 -38.04 -2.81
C ALA A 92 16.29 -39.51 -2.63
N ALA A 93 17.05 -40.33 -1.91
CA ALA A 93 16.64 -41.69 -1.56
C ALA A 93 15.62 -41.66 -0.40
N LEU A 94 15.82 -40.80 0.59
CA LEU A 94 14.91 -40.58 1.72
C LEU A 94 13.54 -40.06 1.26
N GLN A 95 13.49 -39.13 0.30
CA GLN A 95 12.22 -38.65 -0.28
C GLN A 95 11.33 -39.74 -0.87
N LYS A 96 11.89 -40.89 -1.25
CA LYS A 96 11.13 -42.02 -1.81
C LYS A 96 10.55 -42.93 -0.73
N ILE A 97 10.81 -42.63 0.54
CA ILE A 97 10.39 -43.40 1.70
C ILE A 97 9.41 -42.52 2.49
N ASP A 98 8.22 -43.06 2.74
CA ASP A 98 7.21 -42.36 3.53
C ASP A 98 7.76 -41.98 4.92
N ASP A 99 7.30 -40.85 5.46
CA ASP A 99 7.66 -40.32 6.79
C ASP A 99 9.14 -39.93 7.00
N SER A 100 9.91 -39.71 5.92
CA SER A 100 11.34 -39.32 5.99
C SER A 100 11.63 -37.87 5.56
N ASP A 101 10.62 -36.99 5.56
CA ASP A 101 10.72 -35.60 5.08
C ASP A 101 11.79 -34.80 5.84
N ALA A 102 11.90 -35.00 7.16
CA ALA A 102 12.83 -34.25 8.01
C ALA A 102 14.29 -34.66 7.78
N GLU A 103 14.55 -35.96 7.66
CA GLU A 103 15.86 -36.52 7.36
C GLU A 103 16.30 -36.16 5.93
N ALA A 104 15.37 -36.17 4.98
CA ALA A 104 15.63 -35.73 3.61
C ALA A 104 16.01 -34.24 3.57
N LEU A 105 15.31 -33.40 4.35
CA LEU A 105 15.61 -31.98 4.47
C LEU A 105 17.03 -31.77 5.03
N ASP A 106 17.40 -32.40 6.15
CA ASP A 106 18.77 -32.31 6.71
C ASP A 106 19.83 -32.77 5.71
N ALA A 107 19.58 -33.86 4.99
CA ALA A 107 20.50 -34.38 3.99
C ALA A 107 20.75 -33.38 2.85
N PHE A 108 19.69 -32.77 2.30
CA PHE A 108 19.87 -31.77 1.26
C PHE A 108 20.46 -30.45 1.77
N GLU A 109 20.10 -30.01 2.98
CA GLU A 109 20.69 -28.83 3.63
C GLU A 109 22.21 -29.00 3.83
N ARG A 110 22.66 -30.19 4.25
CA ARG A 110 24.09 -30.52 4.32
C ARG A 110 24.74 -30.50 2.95
N ALA A 111 24.08 -31.02 1.91
CA ALA A 111 24.62 -30.99 0.55
C ALA A 111 24.87 -29.55 0.07
N ILE A 112 23.92 -28.63 0.29
CA ILE A 112 24.09 -27.21 -0.11
C ILE A 112 25.03 -26.42 0.82
N GLN A 113 25.21 -26.87 2.06
CA GLN A 113 26.24 -26.29 2.94
C GLN A 113 27.65 -26.60 2.45
N ILE A 114 27.85 -27.78 1.85
CA ILE A 114 29.13 -28.22 1.28
C ILE A 114 29.33 -27.62 -0.12
N ASP A 115 28.30 -27.67 -0.95
CA ASP A 115 28.28 -27.14 -2.32
C ASP A 115 27.01 -26.29 -2.54
N PRO A 116 27.09 -24.97 -2.37
CA PRO A 116 25.93 -24.06 -2.46
C PRO A 116 25.23 -24.02 -3.83
N ASP A 117 25.85 -24.57 -4.87
CA ASP A 117 25.31 -24.62 -6.24
C ASP A 117 24.94 -26.06 -6.65
N HIS A 118 24.78 -26.98 -5.67
CA HIS A 118 24.47 -28.37 -5.95
C HIS A 118 23.02 -28.54 -6.46
N GLU A 119 22.85 -28.56 -7.79
CA GLU A 119 21.56 -28.57 -8.48
C GLU A 119 20.55 -29.63 -7.98
N THR A 120 20.99 -30.89 -7.79
CA THR A 120 20.10 -31.96 -7.30
C THR A 120 19.60 -31.68 -5.88
N ALA A 121 20.43 -31.06 -5.03
CA ALA A 121 20.06 -30.79 -3.66
C ALA A 121 19.09 -29.62 -3.58
N LEU A 122 19.36 -28.55 -4.34
CA LEU A 122 18.44 -27.43 -4.47
C LEU A 122 17.10 -27.88 -5.07
N THR A 123 17.11 -28.74 -6.10
CA THR A 123 15.86 -29.27 -6.68
C THR A 123 15.07 -30.07 -5.64
N GLY A 124 15.73 -30.96 -4.90
CA GLY A 124 15.09 -31.73 -3.82
C GLY A 124 14.53 -30.85 -2.70
N LEU A 125 15.26 -29.81 -2.28
CA LEU A 125 14.77 -28.82 -1.31
C LEU A 125 13.54 -28.06 -1.80
N ALA A 126 13.54 -27.60 -3.05
CA ALA A 126 12.38 -26.90 -3.60
C ALA A 126 11.13 -27.81 -3.62
N GLU A 127 11.30 -29.10 -3.95
CA GLU A 127 10.21 -30.07 -3.92
C GLU A 127 9.71 -30.34 -2.49
N LEU A 128 10.61 -30.50 -1.52
CA LEU A 128 10.24 -30.67 -0.10
C LEU A 128 9.52 -29.45 0.45
N TYR A 129 10.07 -28.24 0.25
CA TYR A 129 9.42 -27.02 0.74
C TYR A 129 8.04 -26.84 0.12
N ARG A 130 7.84 -27.21 -1.16
CA ARG A 130 6.52 -27.19 -1.79
C ARG A 130 5.53 -28.16 -1.12
N GLU A 131 5.98 -29.36 -0.77
CA GLU A 131 5.14 -30.36 -0.10
C GLU A 131 4.80 -29.94 1.33
N LEU A 132 5.75 -29.33 2.05
CA LEU A 132 5.56 -28.81 3.41
C LEU A 132 4.67 -27.55 3.44
N ASP A 133 4.86 -26.63 2.49
CA ASP A 133 4.00 -25.46 2.29
C ASP A 133 2.53 -25.86 2.13
N SER A 134 2.25 -26.96 1.42
CA SER A 134 0.89 -27.47 1.27
C SER A 134 0.24 -27.96 2.59
N LYS A 135 1.05 -28.27 3.61
CA LYS A 135 0.63 -28.75 4.92
C LYS A 135 0.50 -27.59 5.93
N ASP A 136 1.48 -26.68 5.98
CA ASP A 136 1.62 -25.66 7.05
C ASP A 136 1.82 -24.19 6.60
N HIS A 137 1.94 -23.91 5.28
CA HIS A 137 1.98 -22.56 4.65
C HIS A 137 3.12 -21.59 5.07
N ASP A 138 4.19 -22.05 5.72
CA ASP A 138 5.29 -21.19 6.22
C ASP A 138 6.62 -21.29 5.43
N ASP A 139 6.68 -22.11 4.37
CA ASP A 139 7.93 -22.43 3.66
C ASP A 139 8.08 -21.77 2.28
N ALA A 140 7.12 -20.94 1.85
CA ALA A 140 7.13 -20.29 0.54
C ALA A 140 8.41 -19.46 0.29
N ASP A 141 8.91 -18.71 1.28
CA ASP A 141 10.13 -17.91 1.13
C ASP A 141 11.39 -18.79 1.01
N LYS A 142 11.40 -19.97 1.64
CA LYS A 142 12.50 -20.94 1.51
C LYS A 142 12.50 -21.58 0.12
N GLU A 143 11.32 -21.93 -0.40
CA GLU A 143 11.19 -22.43 -1.78
C GLU A 143 11.63 -21.35 -2.79
N ILE A 144 11.20 -20.08 -2.60
CA ILE A 144 11.65 -18.95 -3.42
C ILE A 144 13.18 -18.84 -3.38
N TYR A 145 13.79 -18.89 -2.19
CA TYR A 145 15.24 -18.80 -2.03
C TYR A 145 15.96 -19.89 -2.83
N VAL A 146 15.55 -21.14 -2.67
CA VAL A 146 16.19 -22.28 -3.34
C VAL A 146 15.99 -22.24 -4.86
N LEU A 147 14.78 -21.92 -5.32
CA LEU A 147 14.51 -21.77 -6.76
C LEU A 147 15.26 -20.57 -7.37
N SER A 148 15.45 -19.48 -6.62
CA SER A 148 16.27 -18.35 -7.08
C SER A 148 17.73 -18.75 -7.24
N ARG A 149 18.27 -19.56 -6.31
CA ARG A 149 19.61 -20.12 -6.41
C ARG A 149 19.77 -21.06 -7.61
N LEU A 150 18.77 -21.89 -7.89
CA LEU A 150 18.74 -22.72 -9.10
C LEU A 150 18.76 -21.89 -10.39
N ASP A 151 18.12 -20.72 -10.38
CA ASP A 151 18.10 -19.83 -11.54
C ASP A 151 19.48 -19.26 -11.89
N ASP A 152 20.35 -19.12 -10.88
CA ASP A 152 21.73 -18.63 -11.04
C ASP A 152 22.68 -19.71 -11.60
N ILE A 153 22.28 -20.99 -11.61
CA ILE A 153 23.11 -22.13 -12.04
C ILE A 153 23.03 -22.34 -13.57
N GLN A 154 24.12 -22.84 -14.16
CA GLN A 154 24.20 -23.20 -15.58
C GLN A 154 23.18 -24.30 -15.93
N GLY A 155 22.11 -23.92 -16.65
CA GLY A 155 20.99 -24.80 -16.99
C GLY A 155 19.63 -24.09 -16.81
N GLY A 156 19.58 -23.14 -15.87
CA GLY A 156 18.41 -22.33 -15.57
C GLY A 156 17.22 -23.15 -15.07
N LEU A 157 16.09 -22.47 -14.88
CA LEU A 157 14.87 -23.10 -14.38
C LEU A 157 14.08 -23.82 -15.47
N THR A 158 13.49 -24.95 -15.09
CA THR A 158 12.49 -25.65 -15.91
C THR A 158 11.18 -24.86 -15.99
N SER A 159 10.34 -25.17 -16.98
CA SER A 159 9.02 -24.53 -17.13
C SER A 159 8.14 -24.67 -15.88
N ASN A 160 8.19 -25.82 -15.21
CA ASN A 160 7.44 -26.05 -13.98
C ASN A 160 7.95 -25.18 -12.83
N GLN A 161 9.27 -25.02 -12.70
CA GLN A 161 9.90 -24.18 -11.68
C GLN A 161 9.65 -22.69 -11.92
N LEU A 162 9.72 -22.22 -13.18
CA LEU A 162 9.36 -20.85 -13.54
C LEU A 162 7.90 -20.54 -13.20
N ASN A 163 6.98 -21.43 -13.57
CA ASN A 163 5.57 -21.26 -13.22
C ASN A 163 5.33 -21.27 -11.71
N ARG A 164 6.06 -22.13 -10.97
CA ARG A 164 5.98 -22.19 -9.50
C ARG A 164 6.50 -20.91 -8.85
N LEU A 165 7.65 -20.39 -9.28
CA LEU A 165 8.15 -19.09 -8.80
C LEU A 165 7.12 -17.98 -9.02
N GLY A 166 6.49 -17.93 -10.20
CA GLY A 166 5.44 -16.95 -10.46
C GLY A 166 4.27 -17.06 -9.47
N ILE A 167 3.82 -18.27 -9.14
CA ILE A 167 2.76 -18.51 -8.15
C ILE A 167 3.20 -18.08 -6.74
N LEU A 168 4.42 -18.43 -6.33
CA LEU A 168 4.96 -18.08 -5.02
C LEU A 168 5.04 -16.57 -4.84
N TYR A 169 5.62 -15.86 -5.81
CA TYR A 169 5.68 -14.41 -5.78
C TYR A 169 4.30 -13.75 -5.79
N TYR A 170 3.35 -14.28 -6.55
CA TYR A 170 1.97 -13.78 -6.54
C TYR A 170 1.32 -13.91 -5.16
N ASN A 171 1.46 -15.08 -4.52
CA ASN A 171 0.93 -15.31 -3.17
C ASN A 171 1.59 -14.42 -2.12
N SER A 172 2.89 -14.13 -2.27
CA SER A 172 3.62 -13.17 -1.43
C SER A 172 3.38 -11.70 -1.82
N LYS A 173 2.40 -11.40 -2.69
CA LYS A 173 2.06 -10.05 -3.21
C LYS A 173 3.20 -9.32 -3.92
N ARG A 174 4.19 -10.06 -4.42
CA ARG A 174 5.33 -9.59 -5.21
C ARG A 174 5.00 -9.72 -6.69
N PHE A 175 4.03 -8.94 -7.13
CA PHE A 175 3.38 -9.13 -8.43
C PHE A 175 4.30 -8.91 -9.64
N PHE A 176 5.26 -7.98 -9.56
CA PHE A 176 6.19 -7.73 -10.68
C PHE A 176 7.21 -8.86 -10.85
N GLU A 177 7.64 -9.49 -9.76
CA GLU A 177 8.42 -10.72 -9.83
C GLU A 177 7.59 -11.87 -10.39
N ALA A 178 6.31 -11.97 -10.01
CA ALA A 178 5.41 -12.97 -10.59
C ALA A 178 5.29 -12.83 -12.12
N ILE A 179 5.08 -11.60 -12.61
CA ILE A 179 5.07 -11.26 -14.04
C ILE A 179 6.39 -11.66 -14.70
N LYS A 180 7.54 -11.28 -14.13
CA LYS A 180 8.88 -11.63 -14.65
C LYS A 180 9.03 -13.12 -14.92
N TYR A 181 8.64 -13.98 -13.97
CA TYR A 181 8.83 -15.42 -14.10
C TYR A 181 7.80 -16.08 -15.03
N TRP A 182 6.56 -15.60 -15.08
CA TRP A 182 5.57 -16.08 -16.05
C TRP A 182 5.86 -15.61 -17.48
N ASP A 183 6.29 -14.36 -17.70
CA ASP A 183 6.77 -13.85 -18.99
C ASP A 183 7.93 -14.69 -19.51
N ARG A 184 8.90 -15.00 -18.63
CA ARG A 184 10.00 -15.89 -18.99
C ARG A 184 9.53 -17.32 -19.28
N ASN A 185 8.49 -17.81 -18.60
CA ASN A 185 8.00 -19.16 -18.85
C ASN A 185 7.34 -19.32 -20.22
N ILE A 186 6.50 -18.35 -20.60
CA ILE A 186 5.77 -18.39 -21.89
C ILE A 186 6.71 -18.35 -23.11
N GLN A 187 7.94 -17.85 -22.93
CA GLN A 187 9.01 -17.87 -23.93
C GLN A 187 9.56 -19.28 -24.20
N PHE A 188 9.62 -20.12 -23.18
CA PHE A 188 10.11 -21.50 -23.33
C PHE A 188 9.01 -22.43 -23.81
N ASN A 189 7.82 -22.27 -23.24
CA ASN A 189 6.65 -23.06 -23.56
C ASN A 189 5.39 -22.23 -23.31
N THR A 190 4.55 -22.10 -24.34
CA THR A 190 3.26 -21.39 -24.29
C THR A 190 2.20 -22.21 -23.53
N GLU A 191 2.51 -22.51 -22.26
CA GLU A 191 1.67 -23.25 -21.34
C GLU A 191 0.43 -22.43 -20.95
N PHE A 192 -0.72 -23.10 -20.95
CA PHE A 192 -1.99 -22.48 -20.56
C PHE A 192 -1.90 -21.85 -19.17
N SER A 193 -1.27 -22.54 -18.21
CA SER A 193 -1.22 -22.10 -16.81
C SER A 193 -0.52 -20.75 -16.65
N SER A 194 0.61 -20.53 -17.33
CA SER A 194 1.36 -19.28 -17.18
C SER A 194 0.69 -18.11 -17.90
N LEU A 195 0.14 -18.32 -19.10
CA LEU A 195 -0.66 -17.29 -19.76
C LEU A 195 -1.91 -16.93 -18.96
N PHE A 196 -2.61 -17.93 -18.41
CA PHE A 196 -3.78 -17.70 -17.57
C PHE A 196 -3.42 -16.90 -16.31
N ASN A 197 -2.35 -17.31 -15.61
CA ASN A 197 -1.87 -16.65 -14.40
C ASN A 197 -1.35 -15.23 -14.67
N LEU A 198 -0.68 -15.02 -15.81
CA LEU A 198 -0.20 -13.71 -16.22
C LEU A 198 -1.38 -12.72 -16.40
N GLY A 199 -2.47 -13.16 -17.03
CA GLY A 199 -3.69 -12.35 -17.11
C GLY A 199 -4.33 -12.08 -15.73
N LEU A 200 -4.27 -13.04 -14.79
CA LEU A 200 -4.76 -12.82 -13.43
C LEU A 200 -3.96 -11.77 -12.66
N VAL A 201 -2.62 -11.78 -12.78
CA VAL A 201 -1.79 -10.78 -12.09
C VAL A 201 -1.91 -9.39 -12.71
N TYR A 202 -2.04 -9.28 -14.03
CA TYR A 202 -2.33 -8.00 -14.67
C TYR A 202 -3.68 -7.41 -14.20
N ASN A 203 -4.69 -8.25 -14.01
CA ASN A 203 -6.00 -7.86 -13.48
C ASN A 203 -6.02 -7.59 -11.96
N HIS A 204 -4.91 -7.86 -11.24
CA HIS A 204 -4.88 -7.63 -9.80
C HIS A 204 -4.95 -6.12 -9.48
N PRO A 205 -5.75 -5.68 -8.48
CA PRO A 205 -5.92 -4.25 -8.19
C PRO A 205 -4.62 -3.48 -7.90
N GLU A 206 -3.61 -4.14 -7.31
CA GLU A 206 -2.31 -3.51 -7.03
C GLU A 206 -1.43 -3.34 -8.28
N VAL A 207 -1.70 -4.11 -9.34
CA VAL A 207 -1.01 -4.00 -10.64
C VAL A 207 -1.78 -3.06 -11.57
N SER A 208 -3.12 -3.17 -11.57
CA SER A 208 -4.06 -2.35 -12.33
C SER A 208 -3.66 -2.21 -13.81
N GLN A 209 -3.53 -3.34 -14.50
CA GLN A 209 -3.21 -3.42 -15.93
C GLN A 209 -4.28 -4.24 -16.66
N ASP A 210 -5.51 -3.73 -16.61
CA ASP A 210 -6.68 -4.51 -17.04
C ASP A 210 -6.75 -4.67 -18.57
N ALA A 211 -6.25 -3.71 -19.35
CA ALA A 211 -6.09 -3.89 -20.79
C ALA A 211 -5.06 -4.97 -21.11
N ASP A 212 -3.94 -5.00 -20.39
CA ASP A 212 -2.94 -6.06 -20.56
C ASP A 212 -3.51 -7.45 -20.21
N ALA A 213 -4.32 -7.54 -19.15
CA ALA A 213 -5.00 -8.77 -18.77
C ALA A 213 -5.91 -9.32 -19.90
N VAL A 214 -6.74 -8.46 -20.51
CA VAL A 214 -7.62 -8.87 -21.62
C VAL A 214 -6.81 -9.40 -22.80
N ASP A 215 -5.75 -8.70 -23.18
CA ASP A 215 -4.94 -9.09 -24.32
C ASP A 215 -4.18 -10.41 -24.07
N ILE A 216 -3.64 -10.63 -22.87
CA ILE A 216 -3.02 -11.91 -22.50
C ILE A 216 -4.05 -13.04 -22.50
N TRP A 217 -5.27 -12.79 -22.03
CA TRP A 217 -6.35 -13.78 -22.10
C TRP A 217 -6.82 -14.05 -23.53
N ARG A 218 -6.80 -13.06 -24.42
CA ARG A 218 -7.05 -13.28 -25.86
C ARG A 218 -5.94 -14.10 -26.51
N LEU A 219 -4.68 -13.81 -26.17
CA LEU A 219 -3.54 -14.63 -26.58
C LEU A 219 -3.68 -16.07 -26.04
N THR A 220 -4.13 -16.22 -24.79
CA THR A 220 -4.45 -17.52 -24.20
C THR A 220 -5.50 -18.27 -25.03
N LEU A 221 -6.57 -17.60 -25.46
CA LEU A 221 -7.62 -18.21 -26.29
C LEU A 221 -7.17 -18.52 -27.72
N LYS A 222 -6.19 -17.79 -28.26
CA LYS A 222 -5.57 -18.12 -29.56
C LYS A 222 -4.88 -19.48 -29.50
N HIS A 223 -4.11 -19.75 -28.46
CA HIS A 223 -3.39 -21.03 -28.29
C HIS A 223 -4.27 -22.13 -27.65
N HIS A 224 -5.25 -21.75 -26.82
CA HIS A 224 -6.10 -22.65 -26.05
C HIS A 224 -7.59 -22.25 -26.15
N PRO A 225 -8.28 -22.51 -27.29
CA PRO A 225 -9.62 -21.96 -27.59
C PRO A 225 -10.75 -22.43 -26.67
N ASP A 226 -10.60 -23.59 -26.02
CA ASP A 226 -11.64 -24.26 -25.23
C ASP A 226 -11.71 -23.81 -23.76
N ARG A 227 -10.96 -22.76 -23.39
CA ARG A 227 -10.83 -22.31 -22.00
C ARG A 227 -11.98 -21.40 -21.59
N THR A 228 -13.07 -21.98 -21.09
CA THR A 228 -14.28 -21.24 -20.66
C THR A 228 -13.99 -20.18 -19.59
N LYS A 229 -13.19 -20.50 -18.57
CA LYS A 229 -12.80 -19.55 -17.51
C LYS A 229 -12.15 -18.27 -18.05
N VAL A 230 -11.36 -18.39 -19.12
CA VAL A 230 -10.71 -17.23 -19.76
C VAL A 230 -11.75 -16.33 -20.43
N LYS A 231 -12.72 -16.93 -21.14
CA LYS A 231 -13.85 -16.20 -21.75
C LYS A 231 -14.69 -15.49 -20.68
N ASP A 232 -14.92 -16.14 -19.55
CA ASP A 232 -15.66 -15.56 -18.42
C ASP A 232 -14.93 -14.35 -17.82
N ASN A 233 -13.60 -14.44 -17.66
CA ASN A 233 -12.78 -13.33 -17.17
C ASN A 233 -12.81 -12.12 -18.11
N ILE A 234 -12.62 -12.33 -19.42
CA ILE A 234 -12.75 -11.26 -20.43
C ILE A 234 -14.17 -10.66 -20.36
N SER A 235 -15.21 -11.49 -20.33
CA SER A 235 -16.61 -11.02 -20.34
C SER A 235 -16.98 -10.18 -19.11
N LYS A 236 -16.35 -10.43 -17.96
CA LYS A 236 -16.55 -9.62 -16.74
C LYS A 236 -15.86 -8.27 -16.82
N LEU A 237 -14.68 -8.22 -17.41
CA LEU A 237 -13.82 -7.04 -17.43
C LEU A 237 -14.17 -6.07 -18.57
N LEU A 238 -14.55 -6.63 -19.72
CA LEU A 238 -14.78 -5.90 -20.97
C LEU A 238 -15.79 -4.75 -20.84
N PRO A 239 -16.95 -4.86 -20.17
CA PRO A 239 -17.91 -3.76 -20.07
C PRO A 239 -17.33 -2.49 -19.46
N ARG A 240 -16.51 -2.62 -18.40
CA ARG A 240 -15.88 -1.45 -17.75
C ARG A 240 -14.82 -0.84 -18.67
N LEU A 241 -13.98 -1.67 -19.30
CA LEU A 241 -12.93 -1.19 -20.19
C LEU A 241 -13.47 -0.53 -21.46
N LEU A 242 -14.62 -0.97 -21.97
CA LEU A 242 -15.29 -0.32 -23.10
C LEU A 242 -15.81 1.07 -22.73
N VAL A 243 -16.37 1.24 -21.52
CA VAL A 243 -16.79 2.57 -21.03
C VAL A 243 -15.57 3.49 -20.91
N LEU A 244 -14.48 3.00 -20.30
CA LEU A 244 -13.24 3.75 -20.20
C LEU A 244 -12.66 4.11 -21.57
N ALA A 245 -12.70 3.19 -22.53
CA ALA A 245 -12.28 3.41 -23.90
C ALA A 245 -13.10 4.54 -24.57
N GLU A 246 -14.43 4.52 -24.43
CA GLU A 246 -15.30 5.57 -24.94
C GLU A 246 -15.01 6.93 -24.29
N GLU A 247 -14.82 6.97 -22.97
CA GLU A 247 -14.47 8.20 -22.24
C GLU A 247 -13.12 8.78 -22.69
N ALA A 248 -12.11 7.93 -22.89
CA ALA A 248 -10.79 8.35 -23.36
C ALA A 248 -10.86 8.86 -24.81
N LEU A 249 -11.62 8.22 -25.69
CA LEU A 249 -11.80 8.66 -27.08
C LEU A 249 -12.55 10.00 -27.18
N GLN A 250 -13.45 10.30 -26.24
CA GLN A 250 -14.12 11.60 -26.18
C GLN A 250 -13.17 12.76 -25.85
N ARG A 251 -11.98 12.48 -25.30
CA ARG A 251 -10.92 13.48 -25.05
C ARG A 251 -10.09 13.81 -26.29
N GLY A 252 -10.35 13.14 -27.42
CA GLY A 252 -9.59 13.25 -28.66
C GLY A 252 -8.75 12.00 -28.90
N GLN A 253 -7.98 12.00 -29.99
CA GLN A 253 -7.11 10.87 -30.34
C GLN A 253 -5.77 10.92 -29.61
N THR A 254 -5.27 12.12 -29.31
CA THR A 254 -4.00 12.35 -28.59
C THR A 254 -4.09 13.63 -27.75
N VAL A 255 -3.30 13.68 -26.68
CA VAL A 255 -3.07 14.89 -25.85
C VAL A 255 -1.94 15.79 -26.39
N LEU A 256 -1.24 15.34 -27.44
CA LEU A 256 -0.13 16.07 -28.05
C LEU A 256 -0.61 17.02 -29.15
N ASN A 257 0.12 18.13 -29.33
CA ASN A 257 -0.10 19.00 -30.48
C ASN A 257 0.74 18.55 -31.70
N HIS A 258 0.39 19.04 -32.89
CA HIS A 258 1.06 18.66 -34.14
C HIS A 258 2.57 18.92 -34.15
N ALA A 259 3.08 19.91 -33.43
CA ALA A 259 4.53 20.17 -33.36
C ALA A 259 5.29 19.10 -32.54
N GLN A 260 4.55 18.29 -31.77
CA GLN A 260 5.08 17.17 -30.98
C GLN A 260 5.01 15.82 -31.71
N TRP A 261 4.38 15.77 -32.87
CA TRP A 261 4.33 14.55 -33.69
C TRP A 261 5.71 14.23 -34.26
N TYR A 262 5.98 12.95 -34.45
CA TYR A 262 7.19 12.40 -35.08
C TYR A 262 8.52 12.74 -34.39
N GLN A 263 8.48 13.28 -33.16
CA GLN A 263 9.68 13.69 -32.42
C GLN A 263 10.52 12.50 -31.98
N ASN A 264 9.88 11.46 -31.43
CA ASN A 264 10.57 10.31 -30.83
C ASN A 264 10.70 9.12 -31.77
N TYR A 265 9.79 9.00 -32.74
CA TYR A 265 9.77 7.88 -33.67
C TYR A 265 9.17 8.30 -35.01
N ILE A 266 9.83 7.86 -36.09
CA ILE A 266 9.35 7.98 -37.47
C ILE A 266 9.50 6.59 -38.05
N ASN A 267 8.40 6.00 -38.52
CA ASN A 267 8.48 4.69 -39.16
C ASN A 267 9.01 4.85 -40.60
N PRO A 268 10.10 4.17 -41.00
CA PRO A 268 10.64 4.28 -42.36
C PRO A 268 9.65 3.82 -43.45
N PHE A 269 8.75 2.88 -43.18
CA PHE A 269 7.74 2.45 -44.15
C PHE A 269 6.66 3.52 -44.39
N GLU A 270 6.23 4.21 -43.33
CA GLU A 270 5.33 5.36 -43.42
C GLU A 270 6.00 6.53 -44.16
N LEU A 271 7.26 6.80 -43.82
CA LEU A 271 8.08 7.81 -44.48
C LEU A 271 8.25 7.53 -45.99
N LEU A 272 8.36 6.27 -46.39
CA LEU A 272 8.44 5.87 -47.80
C LEU A 272 7.09 5.88 -48.53
N ASN A 273 5.99 6.19 -47.83
CA ASN A 273 4.62 6.01 -48.31
C ASN A 273 4.41 4.59 -48.88
N TYR A 274 4.91 3.60 -48.14
CA TYR A 274 4.82 2.22 -48.56
C TYR A 274 3.36 1.76 -48.48
N GLN A 275 2.73 1.56 -49.64
CA GLN A 275 1.34 1.11 -49.71
C GLN A 275 1.17 -0.30 -49.11
N ASP A 276 0.17 -0.45 -48.26
CA ASP A 276 -0.19 -1.64 -47.47
C ASP A 276 -0.98 -2.66 -48.33
N ASP A 277 -0.66 -2.77 -49.61
CA ASP A 277 -1.62 -3.34 -50.58
C ASP A 277 -1.69 -4.88 -50.53
N GLN A 278 -0.74 -5.57 -49.89
CA GLN A 278 -0.76 -7.01 -49.68
C GLN A 278 0.05 -7.36 -48.41
N LEU A 279 -0.49 -8.23 -47.55
CA LEU A 279 0.19 -8.89 -46.44
C LEU A 279 1.39 -9.71 -46.99
N ILE A 280 2.50 -9.04 -47.25
CA ILE A 280 3.75 -9.64 -47.75
C ILE A 280 4.56 -10.07 -46.52
N ASP A 281 4.91 -11.34 -46.34
CA ASP A 281 5.77 -11.77 -45.23
C ASP A 281 7.09 -10.96 -45.19
N SER A 282 7.71 -10.79 -44.01
CA SER A 282 8.94 -9.99 -43.88
C SER A 282 10.06 -10.44 -44.82
N GLU A 283 10.08 -11.72 -45.17
CA GLU A 283 10.98 -12.37 -46.12
C GLU A 283 10.74 -11.96 -47.59
N ASP A 284 9.54 -11.45 -47.90
CA ASP A 284 9.11 -11.10 -49.25
C ASP A 284 9.16 -9.58 -49.54
N ILE A 285 9.69 -8.78 -48.61
CA ILE A 285 9.82 -7.33 -48.81
C ILE A 285 10.75 -7.04 -50.00
N ASP A 286 10.18 -6.45 -51.05
CA ASP A 286 10.94 -6.08 -52.25
C ASP A 286 11.91 -4.91 -51.95
N ILE A 287 13.18 -5.26 -51.69
CA ILE A 287 14.28 -4.31 -51.47
C ILE A 287 14.42 -3.33 -52.65
N LYS A 288 14.16 -3.76 -53.89
CA LYS A 288 14.22 -2.86 -55.06
C LYS A 288 13.08 -1.85 -55.04
N LYS A 289 11.89 -2.25 -54.58
CA LYS A 289 10.76 -1.33 -54.34
C LYS A 289 11.11 -0.30 -53.27
N ILE A 290 11.70 -0.72 -52.14
CA ILE A 290 12.18 0.20 -51.10
C ILE A 290 13.18 1.21 -51.67
N GLN A 291 14.18 0.76 -52.44
CA GLN A 291 15.17 1.64 -53.06
C GLN A 291 14.53 2.63 -54.04
N LYS A 292 13.52 2.21 -54.81
CA LYS A 292 12.77 3.08 -55.72
C LYS A 292 11.97 4.14 -54.96
N LEU A 293 11.27 3.74 -53.90
CA LEU A 293 10.51 4.66 -53.04
C LEU A 293 11.44 5.64 -52.33
N ARG A 294 12.60 5.20 -51.85
CA ARG A 294 13.62 6.06 -51.25
C ARG A 294 14.08 7.15 -52.21
N LYS A 295 14.35 6.81 -53.47
CA LYS A 295 14.73 7.80 -54.49
C LYS A 295 13.61 8.82 -54.75
N ARG A 296 12.36 8.35 -54.79
CA ARG A 296 11.19 9.24 -54.92
C ARG A 296 11.08 10.18 -53.71
N LEU A 297 11.13 9.64 -52.50
CA LEU A 297 11.08 10.40 -51.26
C LEU A 297 12.15 11.49 -51.20
N ILE A 298 13.41 11.18 -51.54
CA ILE A 298 14.49 12.17 -51.56
C ILE A 298 14.20 13.28 -52.57
N HIS A 299 13.63 12.96 -53.72
CA HIS A 299 13.24 13.97 -54.71
C HIS A 299 12.10 14.86 -54.23
N GLU A 300 11.04 14.28 -53.64
CA GLU A 300 9.93 15.05 -53.06
C GLU A 300 10.42 15.96 -51.92
N LEU A 301 11.32 15.47 -51.06
CA LEU A 301 11.91 16.26 -49.97
C LEU A 301 12.65 17.51 -50.47
N GLU A 302 13.30 17.42 -51.63
CA GLU A 302 13.97 18.56 -52.28
C GLU A 302 12.98 19.54 -52.91
N LEU A 303 11.80 19.08 -53.35
CA LEU A 303 10.76 19.93 -53.94
C LEU A 303 9.95 20.68 -52.87
N GLU A 304 9.73 20.05 -51.72
CA GLU A 304 8.86 20.53 -50.64
C GLU A 304 9.65 21.14 -49.46
N ASP A 305 10.92 21.53 -49.69
CA ASP A 305 11.81 22.16 -48.69
C ASP A 305 11.86 21.40 -47.33
N GLY A 306 11.90 20.07 -47.37
CA GLY A 306 11.97 19.21 -46.19
C GLY A 306 10.63 18.76 -45.60
N HIS A 307 9.51 19.21 -46.16
CA HIS A 307 8.16 18.78 -45.78
C HIS A 307 7.77 17.45 -46.43
N ILE A 308 7.03 16.60 -45.72
CA ILE A 308 6.50 15.33 -46.24
C ILE A 308 4.98 15.43 -46.39
N PRO A 309 4.42 15.53 -47.62
CA PRO A 309 3.00 15.86 -47.82
C PRO A 309 1.98 14.87 -47.23
N TRP A 310 2.36 13.61 -47.05
CA TRP A 310 1.49 12.57 -46.48
C TRP A 310 1.72 12.33 -44.98
N MET A 311 2.68 13.00 -44.36
CA MET A 311 2.94 12.94 -42.92
C MET A 311 2.80 14.35 -42.35
N GLU A 312 1.58 14.68 -41.93
CA GLU A 312 1.21 16.02 -41.50
C GLU A 312 2.20 16.58 -40.47
N SER A 313 2.63 17.83 -40.67
CA SER A 313 3.55 18.54 -39.77
C SER A 313 4.97 17.95 -39.66
N LEU A 314 5.32 16.93 -40.45
CA LEU A 314 6.68 16.42 -40.50
C LEU A 314 7.56 17.31 -41.38
N PHE A 315 8.53 17.96 -40.73
CA PHE A 315 9.70 18.56 -41.37
C PHE A 315 10.93 17.76 -40.98
N ILE A 316 11.66 17.27 -41.98
CA ILE A 316 12.79 16.38 -41.78
C ILE A 316 13.93 16.70 -42.73
N ASP A 317 15.16 16.71 -42.22
CA ASP A 317 16.32 16.91 -43.07
C ASP A 317 16.67 15.63 -43.85
N ARG A 318 17.32 15.83 -45.00
CA ARG A 318 17.71 14.76 -45.90
C ARG A 318 18.59 13.70 -45.24
N SER A 319 19.46 14.09 -44.29
CA SER A 319 20.36 13.14 -43.64
C SER A 319 19.61 12.20 -42.69
N LYS A 320 18.62 12.71 -41.95
CA LYS A 320 17.75 11.90 -41.09
C LYS A 320 16.88 10.94 -41.91
N VAL A 321 16.33 11.39 -43.05
CA VAL A 321 15.61 10.50 -43.99
C VAL A 321 16.50 9.36 -44.49
N ILE A 322 17.73 9.68 -44.90
CA ILE A 322 18.71 8.69 -45.37
C ILE A 322 18.98 7.65 -44.28
N ASN A 323 19.28 8.10 -43.06
CA ASN A 323 19.58 7.21 -41.93
C ASN A 323 18.40 6.28 -41.61
N LEU A 324 17.18 6.81 -41.51
CA LEU A 324 15.97 6.02 -41.25
C LEU A 324 15.72 4.98 -42.34
N CYS A 325 15.93 5.34 -43.61
CA CYS A 325 15.81 4.39 -44.71
C CYS A 325 16.93 3.34 -44.70
N ASP A 326 18.13 3.70 -44.23
CA ASP A 326 19.27 2.78 -44.14
C ASP A 326 19.09 1.73 -43.04
N GLU A 327 18.30 2.01 -42.00
CA GLU A 327 17.89 1.00 -41.01
C GLU A 327 17.14 -0.17 -41.65
N LEU A 328 16.43 0.04 -42.76
CA LEU A 328 15.75 -1.05 -43.48
C LEU A 328 16.71 -2.02 -44.18
N ASN A 329 18.01 -1.72 -44.26
CA ASN A 329 19.00 -2.67 -44.77
C ASN A 329 19.35 -3.74 -43.73
N ASP A 330 19.20 -3.43 -42.44
CA ASP A 330 19.34 -4.37 -41.33
C ASP A 330 18.07 -5.23 -41.23
N GLU A 331 18.23 -6.55 -41.21
CA GLU A 331 17.11 -7.50 -41.26
C GLU A 331 16.21 -7.42 -40.03
N ASP A 332 16.83 -7.36 -38.84
CA ASP A 332 16.13 -7.29 -37.57
C ASP A 332 15.37 -5.98 -37.46
N LYS A 333 16.03 -4.84 -37.71
CA LYS A 333 15.38 -3.52 -37.65
C LYS A 333 14.29 -3.36 -38.70
N ARG A 334 14.50 -3.87 -39.91
CA ARG A 334 13.45 -3.91 -40.95
C ARG A 334 12.23 -4.67 -40.45
N SER A 335 12.44 -5.82 -39.81
CA SER A 335 11.37 -6.62 -39.20
C SER A 335 10.65 -5.83 -38.10
N TYR A 336 11.39 -5.22 -37.16
CA TYR A 336 10.82 -4.43 -36.07
C TYR A 336 9.95 -3.27 -36.57
N HIS A 337 10.46 -2.48 -37.51
CA HIS A 337 9.73 -1.37 -38.11
C HIS A 337 8.48 -1.86 -38.85
N LEU A 338 8.52 -3.04 -39.47
CA LEU A 338 7.36 -3.63 -40.15
C LEU A 338 6.28 -4.06 -39.15
N HIS A 339 6.66 -4.72 -38.05
CA HIS A 339 5.72 -5.09 -36.98
C HIS A 339 5.01 -3.86 -36.40
N VAL A 340 5.76 -2.77 -36.14
CA VAL A 340 5.17 -1.49 -35.75
C VAL A 340 4.25 -0.96 -36.86
N PHE A 341 4.70 -0.96 -38.12
CA PHE A 341 3.93 -0.40 -39.24
C PHE A 341 2.57 -1.10 -39.47
N ARG A 342 2.50 -2.41 -39.21
CA ARG A 342 1.27 -3.21 -39.31
C ARG A 342 0.31 -2.98 -38.15
N ASN A 343 0.85 -2.77 -36.95
CA ASN A 343 0.05 -2.44 -35.78
C ASN A 343 -0.25 -0.93 -35.76
N LYS A 344 -1.29 -0.51 -36.47
CA LYS A 344 -1.65 0.92 -36.59
C LYS A 344 -1.81 1.63 -35.24
N PRO A 345 -2.48 1.05 -34.21
CA PRO A 345 -2.52 1.69 -32.91
C PRO A 345 -1.12 1.91 -32.29
N LEU A 346 -0.21 0.92 -32.35
CA LEU A 346 1.16 1.10 -31.87
C LEU A 346 1.94 2.14 -32.69
N LEU A 347 1.81 2.12 -34.02
CA LEU A 347 2.43 3.11 -34.91
C LEU A 347 1.98 4.53 -34.54
N ASN A 348 0.68 4.74 -34.44
CA ASN A 348 0.08 6.04 -34.15
C ASN A 348 0.42 6.52 -32.74
N PHE A 349 0.54 5.60 -31.78
CA PHE A 349 1.06 5.94 -30.47
C PHE A 349 2.51 6.44 -30.56
N LEU A 350 3.41 5.67 -31.16
CA LEU A 350 4.83 6.00 -31.24
C LEU A 350 5.09 7.31 -32.00
N THR A 351 4.32 7.57 -33.05
CA THR A 351 4.49 8.74 -33.92
C THR A 351 3.76 9.98 -33.39
N CYS A 352 2.50 9.85 -33.01
CA CYS A 352 1.62 10.99 -32.70
C CYS A 352 1.10 11.00 -31.25
N GLY A 353 1.41 9.96 -30.46
CA GLY A 353 0.94 9.83 -29.09
C GLY A 353 -0.54 9.50 -29.00
N GLU A 354 -1.10 8.78 -29.97
CA GLU A 354 -2.50 8.37 -29.91
C GLU A 354 -2.75 7.33 -28.82
N HIS A 355 -3.63 7.65 -27.86
CA HIS A 355 -3.93 6.75 -26.74
C HIS A 355 -4.88 5.60 -27.08
N GLN A 356 -5.37 5.53 -28.33
CA GLN A 356 -6.11 4.37 -28.85
C GLN A 356 -5.29 3.07 -28.77
N HIS A 357 -3.96 3.15 -28.70
CA HIS A 357 -3.11 1.99 -28.47
C HIS A 357 -3.44 1.23 -27.16
N PHE A 358 -3.93 1.94 -26.15
CA PHE A 358 -4.13 1.40 -24.80
C PHE A 358 -5.57 1.02 -24.48
N ILE A 359 -6.52 1.29 -25.41
CA ILE A 359 -7.92 0.98 -25.17
C ILE A 359 -8.26 -0.43 -25.63
N VAL A 360 -9.24 -1.05 -24.97
CA VAL A 360 -9.73 -2.38 -25.33
C VAL A 360 -10.90 -2.26 -26.30
N ASP A 361 -10.80 -2.94 -27.45
CA ASP A 361 -11.92 -3.15 -28.38
C ASP A 361 -12.69 -4.43 -28.02
N ASN A 362 -13.93 -4.61 -28.51
CA ASN A 362 -14.71 -5.84 -28.32
C ASN A 362 -14.05 -7.08 -28.93
N THR A 363 -13.40 -6.92 -30.08
CA THR A 363 -12.99 -8.02 -30.96
C THR A 363 -11.53 -7.96 -31.38
N TRP A 364 -10.97 -6.77 -31.51
CA TRP A 364 -9.62 -6.56 -31.98
C TRP A 364 -8.60 -6.71 -30.84
N SER A 365 -7.47 -7.35 -31.13
CA SER A 365 -6.30 -7.45 -30.25
C SER A 365 -5.04 -7.65 -31.12
N PRO A 366 -3.89 -7.05 -30.78
CA PRO A 366 -2.68 -7.09 -31.59
C PRO A 366 -1.89 -8.40 -31.42
N LEU A 367 -2.57 -9.56 -31.49
CA LEU A 367 -2.03 -10.86 -31.08
C LEU A 367 -0.70 -11.23 -31.76
N GLU A 368 -0.54 -10.95 -33.06
CA GLU A 368 0.72 -11.21 -33.78
C GLU A 368 1.87 -10.32 -33.27
N THR A 369 1.58 -9.04 -32.97
CA THR A 369 2.60 -8.16 -32.37
C THR A 369 2.93 -8.58 -30.95
N LEU A 370 1.96 -9.10 -30.19
CA LEU A 370 2.18 -9.58 -28.83
C LEU A 370 3.04 -10.84 -28.81
N GLU A 371 2.76 -11.82 -29.67
CA GLU A 371 3.63 -13.00 -29.80
C GLU A 371 5.06 -12.60 -30.18
N PHE A 372 5.21 -11.63 -31.09
CA PHE A 372 6.52 -11.10 -31.45
C PHE A 372 7.18 -10.29 -30.32
N LEU A 373 6.40 -9.57 -29.50
CA LEU A 373 6.90 -8.86 -28.32
C LEU A 373 7.41 -9.82 -27.24
N GLU A 374 6.72 -10.94 -27.03
CA GLU A 374 7.06 -11.90 -25.97
C GLU A 374 8.25 -12.79 -26.32
N ASP A 375 8.63 -12.93 -27.60
CA ASP A 375 9.83 -13.68 -27.99
C ASP A 375 11.12 -12.88 -27.74
N THR A 376 11.72 -13.07 -26.56
CA THR A 376 12.95 -12.39 -26.16
C THR A 376 14.16 -12.69 -27.04
N LYS A 377 14.15 -13.76 -27.84
CA LYS A 377 15.27 -14.10 -28.73
C LYS A 377 15.35 -13.14 -29.91
N ASN A 378 14.23 -12.51 -30.28
CA ASN A 378 14.19 -11.61 -31.41
C ASN A 378 14.59 -10.17 -31.07
N GLY A 379 14.78 -9.79 -29.81
CA GLY A 379 15.24 -8.44 -29.42
C GLY A 379 14.26 -7.28 -29.65
N PHE A 380 13.03 -7.52 -30.13
CA PHE A 380 12.07 -6.48 -30.49
C PHE A 380 11.62 -5.64 -29.29
N ARG A 381 11.27 -6.27 -28.15
CA ARG A 381 10.86 -5.56 -26.92
C ARG A 381 11.93 -4.59 -26.44
N HIS A 382 13.19 -5.02 -26.47
CA HIS A 382 14.33 -4.18 -26.10
C HIS A 382 14.48 -2.98 -27.03
N TRP A 383 14.41 -3.20 -28.35
CA TRP A 383 14.46 -2.13 -29.34
C TRP A 383 13.28 -1.16 -29.21
N LEU A 384 12.06 -1.67 -29.01
CA LEU A 384 10.83 -0.89 -28.87
C LEU A 384 10.84 -0.03 -27.61
N SER A 385 11.50 -0.49 -26.55
CA SER A 385 11.52 0.17 -25.24
C SER A 385 12.04 1.61 -25.31
N GLU A 386 13.02 1.90 -26.15
CA GLU A 386 13.60 3.25 -26.28
C GLU A 386 12.61 4.27 -26.90
N PRO A 387 12.05 4.08 -28.11
CA PRO A 387 11.06 5.00 -28.66
C PRO A 387 9.75 5.01 -27.85
N PHE A 388 9.31 3.85 -27.36
CA PHE A 388 8.07 3.74 -26.58
C PHE A 388 8.16 4.53 -25.28
N SER A 389 9.23 4.35 -24.50
CA SER A 389 9.38 5.02 -23.20
C SER A 389 9.42 6.55 -23.33
N LYS A 390 10.11 7.08 -24.35
CA LYS A 390 10.15 8.52 -24.65
C LYS A 390 8.77 9.05 -25.01
N GLN A 391 8.03 8.33 -25.86
CA GLN A 391 6.71 8.75 -26.28
C GLN A 391 5.72 8.68 -25.13
N PHE A 392 5.70 7.56 -24.40
CA PHE A 392 4.88 7.38 -23.20
C PHE A 392 5.12 8.47 -22.18
N TYR A 393 6.40 8.79 -21.90
CA TYR A 393 6.79 9.87 -21.00
C TYR A 393 6.14 11.21 -21.34
N ILE A 394 6.12 11.60 -22.63
CA ILE A 394 5.50 12.88 -23.03
C ILE A 394 3.98 12.79 -22.91
N VAL A 395 3.38 11.69 -23.38
CA VAL A 395 1.92 11.51 -23.39
C VAL A 395 1.35 11.48 -21.97
N ILE A 396 1.92 10.67 -21.06
CA ILE A 396 1.45 10.60 -19.67
C ILE A 396 1.65 11.92 -18.94
N THR A 397 2.79 12.60 -19.15
CA THR A 397 3.04 13.92 -18.56
C THR A 397 2.00 14.92 -19.04
N LYS A 398 1.65 14.89 -20.33
CA LYS A 398 0.70 15.82 -20.90
C LYS A 398 -0.75 15.54 -20.47
N ALA A 399 -1.11 14.27 -20.34
CA ALA A 399 -2.40 13.86 -19.79
C ALA A 399 -2.59 14.34 -18.34
N ILE A 400 -1.54 14.26 -17.50
CA ILE A 400 -1.53 14.82 -16.14
C ILE A 400 -1.69 16.34 -16.17
N GLU A 401 -0.94 17.05 -17.02
CA GLU A 401 -1.04 18.51 -17.14
C GLU A 401 -2.42 18.99 -17.59
N ASN A 402 -3.11 18.19 -18.41
CA ASN A 402 -4.45 18.49 -18.90
C ASN A 402 -5.56 17.97 -17.96
N GLU A 403 -5.20 17.25 -16.88
CA GLU A 403 -6.14 16.59 -15.97
C GLU A 403 -7.08 15.58 -16.67
N ASP A 404 -6.61 14.95 -17.75
CA ASP A 404 -7.39 13.98 -18.52
C ASP A 404 -7.35 12.59 -17.87
N LEU A 405 -8.13 12.42 -16.80
CA LEU A 405 -8.16 11.20 -15.98
C LEU A 405 -8.40 9.91 -16.78
N ALA A 406 -9.32 9.92 -17.75
CA ALA A 406 -9.59 8.74 -18.59
C ALA A 406 -8.38 8.37 -19.47
N VAL A 407 -7.64 9.36 -19.98
CA VAL A 407 -6.42 9.12 -20.77
C VAL A 407 -5.30 8.60 -19.87
N ILE A 408 -5.17 9.13 -18.65
CA ILE A 408 -4.23 8.61 -17.65
C ILE A 408 -4.55 7.15 -17.35
N GLU A 409 -5.81 6.82 -17.05
CA GLU A 409 -6.21 5.46 -16.68
C GLU A 409 -5.93 4.45 -17.79
N VAL A 410 -6.29 4.73 -19.06
CA VAL A 410 -5.97 3.79 -20.17
C VAL A 410 -4.47 3.61 -20.36
N LEU A 411 -3.67 4.67 -20.24
CA LEU A 411 -2.21 4.57 -20.33
C LEU A 411 -1.61 3.68 -19.23
N LEU A 412 -2.22 3.69 -18.03
CA LEU A 412 -1.78 2.86 -16.92
C LEU A 412 -2.28 1.41 -17.05
N ASP A 413 -3.37 1.17 -17.79
CA ASP A 413 -3.95 -0.16 -17.99
C ASP A 413 -3.19 -1.08 -18.97
N GLY A 414 -2.38 -0.52 -19.89
CA GLY A 414 -1.75 -1.26 -21.01
C GLY A 414 -0.24 -1.01 -21.19
N ARG A 415 0.61 -1.40 -20.23
CA ARG A 415 2.02 -0.96 -20.12
C ARG A 415 3.07 -2.01 -20.40
N ARG A 416 2.71 -3.25 -20.74
CA ARG A 416 3.68 -4.36 -20.92
C ARG A 416 4.71 -4.21 -22.07
N TRP A 417 4.58 -3.18 -22.90
CA TRP A 417 5.31 -3.01 -24.17
C TRP A 417 6.82 -2.78 -24.08
N ILE A 418 7.35 -2.60 -22.87
CA ILE A 418 8.75 -2.25 -22.63
C ILE A 418 9.43 -3.27 -21.71
N ASP A 419 10.76 -3.32 -21.78
CA ASP A 419 11.57 -4.00 -20.78
C ASP A 419 11.38 -3.33 -19.41
N PRO A 420 11.35 -4.10 -18.31
CA PRO A 420 11.19 -3.54 -16.97
C PRO A 420 12.20 -2.43 -16.61
N SER A 421 13.41 -2.48 -17.18
CA SER A 421 14.48 -1.48 -16.98
C SER A 421 14.14 -0.09 -17.55
N TYR A 422 13.13 0.03 -18.41
CA TYR A 422 12.66 1.30 -18.98
C TYR A 422 11.46 1.89 -18.23
N THR A 423 10.89 1.16 -17.26
CA THR A 423 9.71 1.60 -16.52
C THR A 423 9.93 2.97 -15.87
N GLU A 424 11.07 3.18 -15.19
CA GLU A 424 11.33 4.46 -14.52
C GLU A 424 11.39 5.64 -15.49
N LYS A 425 11.97 5.45 -16.68
CA LYS A 425 12.08 6.48 -17.72
C LYS A 425 10.70 6.97 -18.18
N CYS A 426 9.69 6.09 -18.20
CA CYS A 426 8.33 6.44 -18.60
C CYS A 426 7.65 7.40 -17.63
N PHE A 427 8.07 7.40 -16.35
CA PHE A 427 7.33 8.03 -15.26
C PHE A 427 8.09 9.17 -14.55
N GLU A 428 9.35 9.43 -14.90
CA GLU A 428 10.19 10.41 -14.21
C GLU A 428 9.53 11.81 -14.11
N ASN A 429 9.01 12.34 -15.22
CA ASN A 429 8.32 13.64 -15.20
C ASN A 429 6.95 13.59 -14.53
N ALA A 430 6.21 12.50 -14.69
CA ALA A 430 4.93 12.31 -14.01
C ALA A 430 5.13 12.39 -12.49
N LYS A 431 6.13 11.67 -11.96
CA LYS A 431 6.52 11.73 -10.54
C LYS A 431 6.84 13.17 -10.13
N ARG A 432 7.72 13.85 -10.87
CA ARG A 432 8.08 15.25 -10.58
C ARG A 432 6.89 16.20 -10.60
N LYS A 433 5.95 16.02 -11.53
CA LYS A 433 4.75 16.87 -11.64
C LYS A 433 3.79 16.65 -10.48
N ILE A 434 3.49 15.40 -10.15
CA ILE A 434 2.63 15.06 -9.01
C ILE A 434 3.27 15.52 -7.70
N ASP A 435 4.60 15.38 -7.56
CA ASP A 435 5.34 15.91 -6.41
C ASP A 435 5.16 17.43 -6.25
N LEU A 436 5.26 18.19 -7.34
CA LEU A 436 4.99 19.64 -7.32
C LEU A 436 3.54 19.97 -6.95
N GLN A 437 2.58 19.12 -7.33
CA GLN A 437 1.18 19.27 -6.93
C GLN A 437 0.95 19.02 -5.43
N LEU A 438 1.89 18.39 -4.72
CA LEU A 438 1.84 18.25 -3.24
C LEU A 438 2.28 19.50 -2.49
N GLU A 439 2.97 20.45 -3.12
CA GLU A 439 3.48 21.66 -2.44
C GLU A 439 2.40 22.45 -1.67
N PRO A 440 1.18 22.66 -2.20
CA PRO A 440 0.10 23.30 -1.43
C PRO A 440 -0.26 22.55 -0.14
N LEU A 441 -0.25 21.21 -0.15
CA LEU A 441 -0.47 20.38 1.04
C LEU A 441 0.70 20.51 2.03
N ARG A 442 1.96 20.47 1.56
CA ARG A 442 3.17 20.67 2.38
C ARG A 442 3.13 22.02 3.07
N ASN A 443 2.76 23.08 2.35
CA ASN A 443 2.59 24.42 2.90
C ASN A 443 1.47 24.46 3.94
N ASN A 444 0.34 23.81 3.68
CA ASN A 444 -0.76 23.76 4.65
C ASN A 444 -0.38 23.04 5.95
N LYS A 445 0.45 21.98 5.87
CA LYS A 445 1.03 21.33 7.06
C LYS A 445 1.76 22.34 7.94
N GLN A 446 2.66 23.13 7.37
CA GLN A 446 3.43 24.14 8.12
C GLN A 446 2.53 25.25 8.68
N GLU A 447 1.52 25.68 7.93
CA GLU A 447 0.54 26.66 8.40
C GLU A 447 -0.29 26.13 9.58
N SER A 448 -0.61 24.82 9.57
CA SER A 448 -1.42 24.19 10.61
C SER A 448 -0.79 24.25 12.00
N GLU A 449 0.54 24.41 12.08
CA GLU A 449 1.25 24.59 13.35
C GLU A 449 1.04 25.98 13.97
N LYS A 450 0.60 26.95 13.16
CA LYS A 450 0.41 28.35 13.56
C LYS A 450 -1.05 28.78 13.59
N LYS A 451 -1.85 28.25 12.67
CA LYS A 451 -3.25 28.61 12.48
C LYS A 451 -4.11 27.35 12.44
N LYS A 452 -5.24 27.37 13.14
CA LYS A 452 -6.18 26.25 13.16
C LYS A 452 -6.61 25.87 11.72
N PRO A 453 -6.39 24.63 11.28
CA PRO A 453 -6.76 24.19 9.94
C PRO A 453 -8.27 24.00 9.81
N THR A 454 -8.74 23.74 8.59
CA THR A 454 -10.13 23.39 8.32
C THR A 454 -10.18 22.23 7.35
N VAL A 455 -11.12 21.30 7.55
CA VAL A 455 -11.34 20.15 6.66
C VAL A 455 -11.54 20.62 5.22
N ASN A 456 -12.42 21.61 4.99
CA ASN A 456 -12.69 22.14 3.66
C ASN A 456 -11.43 22.64 2.93
N LYS A 457 -10.48 23.28 3.63
CA LYS A 457 -9.22 23.70 3.01
C LYS A 457 -8.44 22.49 2.51
N LEU A 458 -8.27 21.45 3.34
CA LEU A 458 -7.56 20.23 2.95
C LEU A 458 -8.28 19.47 1.83
N THR A 459 -9.61 19.34 1.92
CA THR A 459 -10.42 18.72 0.86
C THR A 459 -10.26 19.47 -0.46
N ASN A 460 -10.24 20.80 -0.45
CA ASN A 460 -10.01 21.58 -1.67
C ASN A 460 -8.60 21.37 -2.22
N LEU A 461 -7.57 21.33 -1.36
CA LEU A 461 -6.19 21.06 -1.79
C LEU A 461 -6.03 19.66 -2.37
N LEU A 462 -6.72 18.65 -1.83
CA LEU A 462 -6.70 17.29 -2.38
C LEU A 462 -7.41 17.17 -3.73
N ASN A 463 -8.43 18.00 -3.97
CA ASN A 463 -9.17 18.03 -5.23
C ASN A 463 -8.59 19.02 -6.26
N GLU A 464 -7.67 19.89 -5.84
CA GLU A 464 -7.02 20.84 -6.73
C GLU A 464 -6.18 20.09 -7.76
N GLN A 465 -6.32 20.46 -9.04
CA GLN A 465 -5.67 19.80 -10.17
C GLN A 465 -5.87 18.28 -10.22
N SER A 466 -7.02 17.81 -9.73
CA SER A 466 -7.38 16.39 -9.67
C SER A 466 -6.37 15.50 -8.92
N LEU A 467 -5.62 16.08 -7.97
CA LEU A 467 -4.51 15.43 -7.27
C LEU A 467 -4.90 14.08 -6.66
N ILE A 468 -5.99 14.00 -5.90
CA ILE A 468 -6.41 12.75 -5.25
C ILE A 468 -6.84 11.69 -6.28
N GLN A 469 -7.52 12.08 -7.36
CA GLN A 469 -7.90 11.17 -8.43
C GLN A 469 -6.66 10.62 -9.14
N ILE A 470 -5.70 11.50 -9.47
CA ILE A 470 -4.43 11.11 -10.08
C ILE A 470 -3.68 10.15 -9.16
N LEU A 471 -3.49 10.51 -7.89
CA LEU A 471 -2.83 9.63 -6.91
C LEU A 471 -3.50 8.26 -6.82
N ASN A 472 -4.83 8.19 -6.93
CA ASN A 472 -5.57 6.92 -6.87
C ASN A 472 -5.47 6.06 -8.13
N LEU A 473 -5.14 6.65 -9.29
CA LEU A 473 -4.90 5.92 -10.54
C LEU A 473 -3.49 5.34 -10.59
N PHE A 474 -2.51 6.03 -9.98
CA PHE A 474 -1.11 5.65 -10.11
C PHE A 474 -0.74 4.37 -9.33
N PRO A 475 0.14 3.50 -9.88
CA PRO A 475 0.43 2.19 -9.28
C PRO A 475 1.19 2.25 -7.96
N THR A 476 1.34 1.10 -7.32
CA THR A 476 2.04 0.93 -6.05
C THR A 476 3.49 1.45 -6.03
N PHE A 477 4.22 1.47 -7.14
CA PHE A 477 5.56 2.09 -7.14
C PHE A 477 5.55 3.63 -7.07
N PHE A 478 4.38 4.27 -7.05
CA PHE A 478 4.19 5.68 -6.66
C PHE A 478 3.81 5.86 -5.18
N TRP A 479 3.84 4.78 -4.39
CA TRP A 479 3.51 4.76 -2.97
C TRP A 479 4.20 5.85 -2.14
N GLU A 480 5.45 6.22 -2.43
CA GLU A 480 6.17 7.24 -1.67
C GLU A 480 5.44 8.59 -1.68
N ILE A 481 4.92 8.99 -2.85
CA ILE A 481 4.19 10.24 -3.04
C ILE A 481 2.80 10.15 -2.37
N GLN A 482 2.12 9.00 -2.50
CA GLN A 482 0.83 8.75 -1.86
C GLN A 482 0.96 8.75 -0.32
N ASP A 483 1.94 8.04 0.22
CA ASP A 483 2.25 7.97 1.64
C ASP A 483 2.69 9.33 2.20
N GLU A 484 3.40 10.13 1.42
CA GLU A 484 3.70 11.50 1.82
C GLU A 484 2.41 12.33 1.96
N ALA A 485 1.52 12.29 0.96
CA ALA A 485 0.24 13.00 1.01
C ALA A 485 -0.59 12.57 2.24
N VAL A 486 -0.68 11.27 2.49
CA VAL A 486 -1.34 10.68 3.66
C VAL A 486 -0.65 11.11 4.97
N GLY A 487 0.67 11.11 5.00
CA GLY A 487 1.49 11.55 6.11
C GLY A 487 1.31 13.04 6.41
N ILE A 488 1.14 13.88 5.39
CA ILE A 488 0.81 15.30 5.55
C ILE A 488 -0.54 15.46 6.22
N ILE A 489 -1.60 14.78 5.73
CA ILE A 489 -2.94 14.83 6.34
C ILE A 489 -2.90 14.38 7.80
N ARG A 490 -2.21 13.27 8.07
CA ARG A 490 -2.01 12.76 9.43
C ARG A 490 -1.32 13.78 10.33
N ASN A 491 -0.26 14.42 9.86
CA ASN A 491 0.42 15.47 10.62
C ASN A 491 -0.50 16.66 10.92
N VAL A 492 -1.35 17.06 9.97
CA VAL A 492 -2.32 18.14 10.21
C VAL A 492 -3.39 17.71 11.23
N ALA A 493 -3.83 16.45 11.22
CA ALA A 493 -4.71 15.92 12.26
C ALA A 493 -4.04 15.95 13.64
N VAL A 494 -2.78 15.50 13.73
CA VAL A 494 -2.00 15.54 14.97
C VAL A 494 -1.84 16.99 15.48
N SER A 495 -1.50 17.94 14.61
CA SER A 495 -1.42 19.37 14.96
C SER A 495 -2.76 19.94 15.42
N SER A 496 -3.87 19.50 14.81
CA SER A 496 -5.22 19.93 15.21
C SER A 496 -5.54 19.59 16.66
N PHE A 497 -5.07 18.43 17.14
CA PHE A 497 -5.18 18.06 18.55
C PHE A 497 -4.09 18.69 19.42
N ASN A 498 -2.81 18.46 19.12
CA ASN A 498 -1.69 18.83 19.99
C ASN A 498 -1.51 20.35 20.15
N ILE A 499 -1.83 21.14 19.12
CA ILE A 499 -1.63 22.59 19.11
C ILE A 499 -2.95 23.33 19.36
N HIS A 500 -4.04 22.87 18.73
CA HIS A 500 -5.33 23.57 18.78
C HIS A 500 -6.36 22.94 19.74
N GLY A 501 -6.04 21.82 20.38
CA GLY A 501 -6.89 21.15 21.37
C GLY A 501 -8.18 20.56 20.80
N ASP A 502 -8.26 20.36 19.47
CA ASP A 502 -9.48 19.96 18.77
C ASP A 502 -9.39 18.51 18.24
N SER A 503 -9.84 17.58 19.07
CA SER A 503 -9.88 16.14 18.80
C SER A 503 -10.89 15.76 17.71
N GLU A 504 -12.03 16.45 17.64
CA GLU A 504 -13.05 16.22 16.60
C GLU A 504 -12.53 16.66 15.23
N LEU A 505 -11.90 17.84 15.15
CA LEU A 505 -11.25 18.28 13.93
C LEU A 505 -10.12 17.32 13.52
N ALA A 506 -9.32 16.85 14.48
CA ALA A 506 -8.30 15.84 14.21
C ALA A 506 -8.91 14.57 13.60
N LYS A 507 -10.04 14.08 14.14
CA LYS A 507 -10.77 12.94 13.59
C LYS A 507 -11.28 13.19 12.17
N GLU A 508 -11.91 14.34 11.93
CA GLU A 508 -12.45 14.71 10.62
C GLU A 508 -11.34 14.81 9.56
N ILE A 509 -10.21 15.42 9.91
CA ILE A 509 -9.04 15.50 9.02
C ILE A 509 -8.44 14.12 8.76
N LEU A 510 -8.28 13.30 9.79
CA LEU A 510 -7.75 11.95 9.65
C LEU A 510 -8.66 11.06 8.78
N ASN A 511 -9.97 11.29 8.78
CA ASN A 511 -10.91 10.60 7.90
C ASN A 511 -10.68 10.91 6.42
N LEU A 512 -10.07 12.05 6.05
CA LEU A 512 -9.73 12.34 4.65
C LEU A 512 -8.78 11.30 4.04
N THR A 513 -8.00 10.58 4.87
CA THR A 513 -7.12 9.49 4.42
C THR A 513 -7.88 8.31 3.81
N SER A 514 -9.20 8.19 4.02
CA SER A 514 -10.01 7.14 3.37
C SER A 514 -10.21 7.37 1.87
N GLN A 515 -9.98 8.59 1.38
CA GLN A 515 -10.09 8.91 -0.05
C GLN A 515 -8.97 8.28 -0.88
N PHE A 516 -7.87 7.84 -0.26
CA PHE A 516 -6.76 7.21 -0.96
C PHE A 516 -7.06 5.72 -1.17
N SER A 517 -7.07 5.27 -2.42
CA SER A 517 -7.29 3.87 -2.80
C SER A 517 -6.20 2.94 -2.27
N PHE A 518 -4.95 3.42 -2.29
CA PHE A 518 -3.77 2.68 -1.84
C PHE A 518 -3.00 3.47 -0.78
N LYS A 519 -2.46 2.72 0.19
CA LYS A 519 -1.65 3.19 1.32
C LYS A 519 -0.72 2.06 1.71
N SER A 520 0.52 2.35 2.10
CA SER A 520 1.40 1.29 2.61
C SER A 520 0.80 0.64 3.86
N GLU A 521 1.22 -0.60 4.15
CA GLU A 521 0.83 -1.31 5.36
C GLU A 521 1.16 -0.49 6.62
N GLU A 522 2.33 0.16 6.62
CA GLU A 522 2.76 1.03 7.71
C GLU A 522 1.88 2.28 7.85
N SER A 523 1.52 2.93 6.74
CA SER A 523 0.57 4.05 6.75
C SER A 523 -0.79 3.62 7.29
N ASN A 524 -1.32 2.48 6.83
CA ASN A 524 -2.60 1.94 7.30
C ASN A 524 -2.58 1.65 8.80
N ARG A 525 -1.51 1.00 9.30
CA ARG A 525 -1.32 0.71 10.72
C ARG A 525 -1.33 2.00 11.55
N ARG A 526 -0.52 3.00 11.17
CA ARG A 526 -0.43 4.29 11.87
C ARG A 526 -1.76 5.05 11.87
N ILE A 527 -2.48 5.06 10.76
CA ILE A 527 -3.80 5.71 10.69
C ILE A 527 -4.79 5.03 11.64
N GLN A 528 -4.77 3.70 11.71
CA GLN A 528 -5.66 2.96 12.58
C GLN A 528 -5.33 3.19 14.07
N GLU A 529 -4.04 3.25 14.41
CA GLU A 529 -3.57 3.61 15.75
C GLU A 529 -4.02 5.02 16.14
N ASP A 530 -3.80 6.01 15.27
CA ASP A 530 -4.23 7.39 15.49
C ASP A 530 -5.75 7.50 15.62
N LYS A 531 -6.53 6.81 14.78
CA LYS A 531 -8.00 6.77 14.86
C LYS A 531 -8.45 6.24 16.21
N THR A 532 -7.88 5.11 16.63
CA THR A 532 -8.22 4.47 17.91
C THR A 532 -7.87 5.38 19.09
N ALA A 533 -6.70 6.04 19.05
CA ALA A 533 -6.27 6.98 20.08
C ALA A 533 -7.19 8.22 20.15
N ILE A 534 -7.50 8.84 19.01
CA ILE A 534 -8.39 10.02 18.95
C ILE A 534 -9.81 9.65 19.39
N GLU A 535 -10.32 8.48 19.04
CA GLU A 535 -11.65 8.04 19.48
C GLU A 535 -11.72 7.85 20.99
N LYS A 536 -10.68 7.27 21.59
CA LYS A 536 -10.57 7.16 23.04
C LYS A 536 -10.55 8.55 23.69
N ILE A 537 -9.75 9.48 23.17
CA ILE A 537 -9.69 10.86 23.65
C ILE A 537 -11.07 11.52 23.56
N ILE A 538 -11.75 11.44 22.43
CA ILE A 538 -13.10 12.01 22.25
C ILE A 538 -14.09 11.39 23.25
N GLN A 539 -14.01 10.08 23.48
CA GLN A 539 -14.88 9.40 24.43
C GLN A 539 -14.63 9.86 25.87
N GLU A 540 -13.37 10.01 26.27
CA GLU A 540 -12.98 10.56 27.58
C GLU A 540 -13.41 12.03 27.71
N GLU A 541 -13.26 12.83 26.66
CA GLU A 541 -13.68 14.22 26.64
C GLU A 541 -15.20 14.39 26.71
N LYS A 542 -15.98 13.42 26.20
CA LYS A 542 -17.45 13.44 26.23
C LYS A 542 -18.08 12.73 27.43
N GLN A 543 -17.28 12.09 28.28
CA GLN A 543 -17.80 11.23 29.35
C GLN A 543 -18.73 11.94 30.35
N TYR A 544 -18.61 13.26 30.49
CA TYR A 544 -19.43 14.08 31.40
C TYR A 544 -20.53 14.86 30.68
N GLU A 545 -20.75 14.65 29.38
CA GLU A 545 -21.84 15.34 28.68
C GLU A 545 -23.20 14.95 29.28
N SER A 546 -24.05 15.95 29.50
CA SER A 546 -25.36 15.75 30.10
C SER A 546 -26.46 16.25 29.18
N TYR A 547 -27.47 15.40 28.97
CA TYR A 547 -28.63 15.65 28.10
C TYR A 547 -29.90 15.52 28.93
N LEU A 548 -30.35 16.63 29.52
CA LEU A 548 -31.51 16.63 30.41
C LEU A 548 -32.77 17.03 29.64
N THR A 549 -33.82 16.20 29.70
CA THR A 549 -35.14 16.53 29.12
C THR A 549 -36.23 16.41 30.18
N ILE A 550 -36.99 17.49 30.37
CA ILE A 550 -38.08 17.59 31.35
C ILE A 550 -39.26 18.29 30.69
N ASN A 551 -40.44 17.65 30.71
CA ASN A 551 -41.68 18.18 30.14
C ASN A 551 -41.49 18.70 28.69
N GLU A 552 -40.83 17.91 27.84
CA GLU A 552 -40.50 18.25 26.44
C GLU A 552 -39.48 19.39 26.23
N GLU A 553 -39.02 20.03 27.30
CA GLU A 553 -37.90 20.97 27.24
C GLU A 553 -36.57 20.24 27.50
N SER A 554 -35.58 20.47 26.63
CA SER A 554 -34.23 19.92 26.79
C SER A 554 -33.19 20.99 27.12
N CYS A 555 -32.26 20.65 28.00
CA CYS A 555 -31.08 21.42 28.32
C CYS A 555 -29.86 20.49 28.29
N ASN A 556 -28.95 20.77 27.36
CA ASN A 556 -27.75 19.96 27.16
C ASN A 556 -26.54 20.75 27.65
N VAL A 557 -25.70 20.12 28.45
CA VAL A 557 -24.39 20.65 28.87
C VAL A 557 -23.32 19.75 28.27
N THR A 558 -22.56 20.29 27.33
CA THR A 558 -21.54 19.57 26.57
C THR A 558 -20.20 20.30 26.66
N ARG A 559 -19.11 19.67 26.20
CA ARG A 559 -17.81 20.34 26.07
C ARG A 559 -17.87 21.59 25.19
N LYS A 560 -18.75 21.61 24.18
CA LYS A 560 -18.93 22.76 23.27
C LYS A 560 -19.67 23.92 23.94
N GLY A 561 -20.58 23.64 24.86
CA GLY A 561 -21.40 24.66 25.51
C GLY A 561 -22.73 24.14 26.03
N VAL A 562 -23.59 25.09 26.40
CA VAL A 562 -24.94 24.83 26.89
C VAL A 562 -25.96 25.16 25.80
N ARG A 563 -26.92 24.26 25.57
CA ARG A 563 -28.01 24.44 24.60
C ARG A 563 -29.38 24.21 25.24
N GLN A 564 -30.34 25.07 24.90
CA GLN A 564 -31.76 24.91 25.24
C GLN A 564 -32.60 25.41 24.05
N GLY A 565 -33.26 24.49 23.34
CA GLY A 565 -33.90 24.79 22.05
C GLY A 565 -32.91 25.44 21.07
N ASP A 566 -33.28 26.59 20.50
CA ASP A 566 -32.43 27.36 19.57
C ASP A 566 -31.33 28.18 20.25
N LYS A 567 -31.37 28.32 21.58
CA LYS A 567 -30.36 29.08 22.34
C LYS A 567 -29.13 28.23 22.58
N PHE A 568 -27.96 28.79 22.29
CA PHE A 568 -26.65 28.18 22.55
C PHE A 568 -25.70 29.20 23.19
N ILE A 569 -24.94 28.76 24.19
CA ILE A 569 -23.85 29.53 24.80
C ILE A 569 -22.60 28.65 24.78
N SER A 570 -21.54 29.08 24.10
CA SER A 570 -20.26 28.35 24.09
C SER A 570 -19.59 28.41 25.46
N VAL A 571 -18.86 27.37 25.87
CA VAL A 571 -18.16 27.31 27.16
C VAL A 571 -17.34 28.59 27.44
N ASP A 572 -16.53 29.03 26.48
CA ASP A 572 -15.65 30.20 26.62
C ASP A 572 -16.40 31.54 26.78
N SER A 573 -17.67 31.57 26.37
CA SER A 573 -18.53 32.74 26.50
C SER A 573 -19.31 32.75 27.81
N ILE A 574 -19.39 31.63 28.56
CA ILE A 574 -20.12 31.58 29.83
C ILE A 574 -19.38 32.40 30.88
N ARG A 575 -20.05 33.44 31.38
CA ARG A 575 -19.53 34.32 32.42
C ARG A 575 -20.00 33.91 33.81
N SER A 576 -21.22 33.40 33.91
CA SER A 576 -21.74 32.93 35.18
C SER A 576 -22.66 31.74 35.08
N VAL A 577 -22.61 30.92 36.13
CA VAL A 577 -23.51 29.80 36.35
C VAL A 577 -24.04 29.85 37.77
N ARG A 578 -25.31 29.46 37.95
CA ARG A 578 -25.89 29.18 39.27
C ARG A 578 -26.86 28.02 39.15
N TRP A 579 -26.94 27.24 40.21
CA TRP A 579 -27.85 26.10 40.28
C TRP A 579 -28.29 25.84 41.71
N GLY A 580 -29.50 25.31 41.87
CA GLY A 580 -29.96 24.90 43.18
C GLY A 580 -31.45 24.58 43.22
N VAL A 581 -31.87 24.00 44.33
CA VAL A 581 -33.26 23.63 44.61
C VAL A 581 -33.84 24.54 45.68
N MET A 582 -35.09 24.93 45.51
CA MET A 582 -35.88 25.62 46.53
C MET A 582 -37.04 24.70 46.92
N LEU A 583 -37.30 24.58 48.21
CA LEU A 583 -38.46 23.87 48.73
C LEU A 583 -39.61 24.86 48.87
N SER A 584 -40.73 24.56 48.24
CA SER A 584 -41.97 25.32 48.32
C SER A 584 -43.14 24.40 48.70
N GLY A 585 -44.26 24.95 49.20
CA GLY A 585 -45.44 24.16 49.59
C GLY A 585 -45.48 23.72 51.06
N ASN A 586 -46.44 22.84 51.40
CA ASN A 586 -46.72 22.42 52.77
C ASN A 586 -45.73 21.32 53.24
N SER A 587 -45.43 21.26 54.53
CA SER A 587 -44.45 20.31 55.11
C SER A 587 -44.79 18.84 54.85
N SER A 588 -46.07 18.54 54.64
CA SER A 588 -46.58 17.20 54.30
C SER A 588 -46.49 16.86 52.80
N ASN A 589 -46.27 17.83 51.92
CA ASN A 589 -46.13 17.59 50.47
C ASN A 589 -45.24 18.66 49.80
N PRO A 590 -43.92 18.65 50.05
CA PRO A 590 -43.02 19.69 49.55
C PRO A 590 -42.83 19.58 48.03
N THR A 591 -42.91 20.74 47.36
CA THR A 591 -42.55 20.91 45.95
C THR A 591 -41.08 21.30 45.87
N HIS A 592 -40.34 20.59 45.02
CA HIS A 592 -38.93 20.86 44.77
C HIS A 592 -38.82 21.64 43.46
N ASP A 593 -38.47 22.91 43.55
CA ASP A 593 -38.25 23.79 42.41
C ASP A 593 -36.76 23.77 42.08
N PHE A 594 -36.36 23.22 40.93
CA PHE A 594 -34.98 23.19 40.46
C PHE A 594 -34.69 24.35 39.51
N LEU A 595 -33.44 24.81 39.50
CA LEU A 595 -32.96 25.87 38.61
C LEU A 595 -31.52 25.58 38.20
N PHE A 596 -31.28 25.67 36.90
CA PHE A 596 -29.97 25.93 36.29
C PHE A 596 -30.06 27.22 35.49
N LEU A 597 -29.07 28.10 35.63
CA LEU A 597 -29.01 29.34 34.89
C LEU A 597 -27.59 29.64 34.44
N PHE A 598 -27.44 29.92 33.15
CA PHE A 598 -26.19 30.24 32.49
C PHE A 598 -26.29 31.61 31.84
N LYS A 599 -25.27 32.45 32.01
CA LYS A 599 -25.19 33.77 31.37
C LYS A 599 -23.92 33.89 30.56
N SER A 600 -24.05 34.34 29.31
CA SER A 600 -22.91 34.62 28.45
C SER A 600 -22.35 36.03 28.70
N LYS A 601 -21.13 36.27 28.20
CA LYS A 601 -20.51 37.60 28.09
C LYS A 601 -21.35 38.55 27.22
N ASP A 602 -22.05 38.00 26.23
CA ASP A 602 -22.90 38.72 25.27
C ASP A 602 -24.37 38.81 25.72
N PHE A 603 -24.64 38.66 27.02
CA PHE A 603 -25.97 38.80 27.63
C PHE A 603 -27.00 37.75 27.21
N VAL A 604 -26.60 36.65 26.58
CA VAL A 604 -27.47 35.49 26.33
C VAL A 604 -27.70 34.76 27.65
N VAL A 605 -28.96 34.43 27.94
CA VAL A 605 -29.34 33.70 29.15
C VAL A 605 -30.07 32.41 28.79
N ILE A 606 -29.54 31.29 29.26
CA ILE A 606 -30.21 29.99 29.27
C ILE A 606 -30.68 29.74 30.70
N LYS A 607 -31.99 29.54 30.86
CA LYS A 607 -32.62 29.30 32.16
C LYS A 607 -33.46 28.04 32.05
N PHE A 608 -33.00 26.99 32.71
CA PHE A 608 -33.69 25.71 32.77
C PHE A 608 -34.24 25.51 34.19
N GLN A 609 -35.56 25.44 34.32
CA GLN A 609 -36.25 25.37 35.61
C GLN A 609 -37.43 24.43 35.54
N TRP A 610 -37.66 23.67 36.61
CA TRP A 610 -38.85 22.82 36.72
C TRP A 610 -39.20 22.57 38.18
N ALA A 611 -40.44 22.14 38.41
CA ALA A 611 -40.95 21.81 39.74
C ALA A 611 -41.44 20.36 39.77
N THR A 612 -41.24 19.67 40.89
CA THR A 612 -41.78 18.31 41.08
C THR A 612 -42.20 18.03 42.52
N THR A 613 -43.29 17.29 42.66
CA THR A 613 -43.74 16.67 43.92
C THR A 613 -43.49 15.15 43.94
N LYS A 614 -42.97 14.57 42.84
CA LYS A 614 -42.72 13.13 42.64
C LYS A 614 -41.26 12.75 42.96
N SER A 615 -41.00 11.43 43.07
CA SER A 615 -39.71 10.78 43.43
C SER A 615 -38.45 11.61 43.13
N ILE A 616 -37.83 12.09 44.22
CA ILE A 616 -36.61 12.90 44.23
C ILE A 616 -35.40 12.13 43.68
N LYS A 617 -35.40 10.79 43.78
CA LYS A 617 -34.21 9.98 43.50
C LYS A 617 -33.72 10.08 42.05
N LYS A 618 -34.63 9.92 41.07
CA LYS A 618 -34.29 10.08 39.64
C LYS A 618 -33.87 11.51 39.30
N GLN A 619 -34.50 12.50 39.94
CA GLN A 619 -34.18 13.91 39.73
C GLN A 619 -32.80 14.26 40.28
N ASN A 620 -32.40 13.67 41.41
CA ASN A 620 -31.07 13.83 41.96
C ASN A 620 -29.98 13.21 41.08
N GLU A 621 -30.23 12.06 40.45
CA GLU A 621 -29.31 11.45 39.49
C GLU A 621 -29.08 12.37 38.28
N PHE A 622 -30.15 12.92 37.69
CA PHE A 622 -30.04 13.89 36.59
C PHE A 622 -29.33 15.19 37.00
N ASN A 623 -29.67 15.72 38.18
CA ASN A 623 -29.00 16.89 38.71
C ASN A 623 -27.50 16.65 38.92
N HIS A 624 -27.11 15.47 39.39
CA HIS A 624 -25.70 15.11 39.55
C HIS A 624 -24.98 15.15 38.21
N GLN A 625 -25.53 14.53 37.16
CA GLN A 625 -24.93 14.51 35.82
C GLN A 625 -24.76 15.92 35.25
N VAL A 626 -25.77 16.79 35.36
CA VAL A 626 -25.68 18.18 34.88
C VAL A 626 -24.65 18.96 35.69
N ILE A 627 -24.63 18.81 37.02
CA ILE A 627 -23.65 19.48 37.88
C ILE A 627 -22.24 19.01 37.54
N GLU A 628 -22.04 17.71 37.34
CA GLU A 628 -20.76 17.14 36.95
C GLU A 628 -20.30 17.70 35.59
N ALA A 629 -21.17 17.76 34.59
CA ALA A 629 -20.91 18.42 33.31
C ALA A 629 -20.50 19.90 33.48
N ILE A 630 -21.19 20.63 34.36
CA ILE A 630 -20.87 22.03 34.68
C ILE A 630 -19.49 22.14 35.32
N LEU A 631 -19.19 21.29 36.30
CA LEU A 631 -17.92 21.28 37.02
C LEU A 631 -16.75 20.95 36.08
N GLN A 632 -16.94 20.03 35.13
CA GLN A 632 -15.89 19.57 34.23
C GLN A 632 -15.70 20.50 33.02
N TYR A 633 -16.79 21.03 32.44
CA TYR A 633 -16.69 21.81 31.20
C TYR A 633 -16.77 23.32 31.39
N ILE A 634 -17.56 23.83 32.35
CA ILE A 634 -17.89 25.26 32.43
C ILE A 634 -17.07 25.97 33.50
N ILE A 635 -16.99 25.39 34.69
CA ILE A 635 -16.34 26.00 35.85
C ILE A 635 -14.85 26.30 35.63
N PRO A 636 -14.03 25.45 34.96
CA PRO A 636 -12.62 25.73 34.76
C PRO A 636 -12.37 27.06 34.04
N SER A 637 -13.13 27.33 32.96
CA SER A 637 -13.03 28.60 32.21
C SER A 637 -13.45 29.81 33.06
N ILE A 638 -14.50 29.67 33.88
CA ILE A 638 -14.91 30.74 34.82
C ILE A 638 -13.81 31.00 35.85
N ILE A 639 -13.23 29.95 36.44
CA ILE A 639 -12.16 30.04 37.45
C ILE A 639 -10.92 30.70 36.87
N GLU A 640 -10.45 30.27 35.70
CA GLU A 640 -9.25 30.82 35.05
C GLU A 640 -9.40 32.33 34.79
N ASN A 641 -10.55 32.75 34.27
CA ASN A 641 -10.87 34.17 34.08
C ASN A 641 -10.87 34.94 35.41
N GLN A 642 -11.44 34.35 36.48
CA GLN A 642 -11.46 34.95 37.81
C GLN A 642 -10.04 35.08 38.39
N ILE A 643 -9.23 34.04 38.32
CA ILE A 643 -7.82 34.04 38.78
C ILE A 643 -7.02 35.11 38.03
N MET A 644 -7.13 35.16 36.69
CA MET A 644 -6.43 36.13 35.88
C MET A 644 -6.78 37.58 36.29
N GLN A 645 -8.06 37.84 36.57
CA GLN A 645 -8.52 39.16 37.01
C GLN A 645 -7.99 39.52 38.41
N LEU A 646 -7.97 38.58 39.36
CA LEU A 646 -7.43 38.81 40.71
C LEU A 646 -5.91 39.01 40.68
N ASN A 647 -5.18 38.22 39.91
CA ASN A 647 -3.71 38.32 39.77
C ASN A 647 -3.25 39.63 39.14
N LYS A 648 -4.08 40.25 38.29
CA LYS A 648 -3.86 41.61 37.74
C LYS A 648 -4.16 42.73 38.74
N GLY A 649 -4.42 42.41 40.01
CA GLY A 649 -4.80 43.39 41.05
C GLY A 649 -6.25 43.86 40.98
N GLY A 650 -7.08 43.21 40.16
CA GLY A 650 -8.51 43.48 40.06
C GLY A 650 -9.31 42.96 41.25
N SER A 651 -10.62 43.23 41.24
CA SER A 651 -11.56 42.65 42.20
C SER A 651 -12.80 42.07 41.53
N ILE A 652 -13.37 41.04 42.12
CA ILE A 652 -14.53 40.30 41.60
C ILE A 652 -15.64 40.33 42.63
N ASN A 653 -16.89 40.57 42.21
CA ASN A 653 -18.04 40.47 43.09
C ASN A 653 -18.74 39.13 42.89
N ILE A 654 -18.91 38.38 43.97
CA ILE A 654 -19.76 37.19 44.03
C ILE A 654 -20.81 37.41 45.12
N GLY A 655 -22.04 37.71 44.68
CA GLY A 655 -23.09 38.21 45.57
C GLY A 655 -22.66 39.51 46.25
N HIS A 656 -22.81 39.58 47.58
CA HIS A 656 -22.34 40.70 48.39
C HIS A 656 -20.87 40.57 48.83
N CYS A 657 -20.13 39.54 48.36
CA CYS A 657 -18.71 39.38 48.65
C CYS A 657 -17.86 40.01 47.54
N ARG A 658 -16.90 40.86 47.92
CA ARG A 658 -15.87 41.40 47.03
C ARG A 658 -14.57 40.65 47.26
N LEU A 659 -14.06 40.00 46.22
CA LEU A 659 -12.84 39.23 46.21
C LEU A 659 -11.67 40.08 45.70
N THR A 660 -10.52 39.96 46.35
CA THR A 660 -9.24 40.56 45.94
C THR A 660 -8.14 39.49 45.98
N ALA A 661 -6.94 39.84 45.51
CA ALA A 661 -5.77 38.96 45.64
C ALA A 661 -5.47 38.58 47.11
N GLN A 662 -5.83 39.45 48.07
CA GLN A 662 -5.52 39.27 49.48
C GLN A 662 -6.59 38.47 50.25
N GLY A 663 -7.85 38.47 49.78
CA GLY A 663 -8.92 37.77 50.47
C GLY A 663 -10.33 38.21 50.10
N ILE A 664 -11.26 37.96 51.02
CA ILE A 664 -12.70 38.11 50.83
C ILE A 664 -13.20 39.24 51.72
N HIS A 665 -13.78 40.27 51.12
CA HIS A 665 -14.44 41.37 51.81
C HIS A 665 -15.96 41.20 51.75
N PHE A 666 -16.66 41.44 52.86
CA PHE A 666 -18.13 41.50 52.91
C PHE A 666 -18.60 42.31 54.11
N GLU A 667 -19.90 42.60 54.19
CA GLU A 667 -20.49 43.26 55.35
C GLU A 667 -21.29 42.27 56.22
N SER A 668 -21.05 42.29 57.54
CA SER A 668 -21.91 41.61 58.51
C SER A 668 -22.97 42.59 59.01
N LYS A 669 -24.25 42.25 58.88
CA LYS A 669 -25.35 43.05 59.42
C LYS A 669 -25.48 42.84 60.93
N GLY A 670 -25.31 43.91 61.71
CA GLY A 670 -25.73 43.98 63.11
C GLY A 670 -27.16 44.53 63.25
N LEU A 671 -27.65 44.64 64.49
CA LEU A 671 -28.98 45.17 64.80
C LEU A 671 -29.20 46.63 64.35
N ILE A 672 -28.13 47.44 64.22
CA ILE A 672 -28.22 48.88 63.92
C ILE A 672 -27.22 49.34 62.83
N PHE A 673 -26.04 48.70 62.72
CA PHE A 673 -25.01 49.07 61.72
C PHE A 673 -24.46 47.83 60.99
N SER A 674 -24.07 48.00 59.72
CA SER A 674 -23.26 47.01 59.02
C SER A 674 -21.78 47.23 59.34
N LYS A 675 -21.04 46.13 59.54
CA LYS A 675 -19.60 46.17 59.84
C LYS A 675 -18.84 45.49 58.69
N PRO A 676 -17.83 46.16 58.08
CA PRO A 676 -16.99 45.53 57.08
C PRO A 676 -16.16 44.41 57.72
N GLN A 677 -16.09 43.29 57.02
CA GLN A 677 -15.34 42.10 57.38
C GLN A 677 -14.34 41.80 56.27
N PHE A 678 -13.18 41.28 56.67
CA PHE A 678 -12.15 40.80 55.75
C PHE A 678 -11.66 39.43 56.23
N ILE A 679 -11.58 38.47 55.30
CA ILE A 679 -11.03 37.14 55.55
C ILE A 679 -9.89 36.91 54.56
N PRO A 680 -8.62 36.83 55.00
CA PRO A 680 -7.51 36.40 54.16
C PRO A 680 -7.77 35.01 53.58
N TRP A 681 -7.34 34.72 52.34
CA TRP A 681 -7.57 33.42 51.69
C TRP A 681 -7.13 32.22 52.56
N ILE A 682 -5.97 32.31 53.20
CA ILE A 682 -5.42 31.28 54.10
C ILE A 682 -6.31 30.99 55.31
N GLN A 683 -7.14 31.95 55.73
CA GLN A 683 -8.07 31.83 56.87
C GLN A 683 -9.51 31.53 56.42
N ALA A 684 -9.82 31.58 55.13
CA ALA A 684 -11.16 31.34 54.61
C ALA A 684 -11.46 29.84 54.59
N THR A 685 -12.56 29.44 55.21
CA THR A 685 -13.05 28.06 55.19
C THR A 685 -14.46 28.01 54.62
N PHE A 686 -14.79 26.90 53.95
CA PHE A 686 -15.98 26.76 53.12
C PHE A 686 -16.69 25.45 53.44
N TYR A 687 -18.01 25.49 53.62
CA TYR A 687 -18.85 24.30 53.66
C TYR A 687 -20.24 24.60 53.10
N PHE A 688 -20.91 23.56 52.61
CA PHE A 688 -22.27 23.66 52.11
C PHE A 688 -23.25 23.32 53.21
N ARG A 689 -24.31 24.12 53.33
CA ARG A 689 -25.40 23.87 54.27
C ARG A 689 -26.70 24.44 53.70
N ASP A 690 -27.74 23.61 53.64
CA ASP A 690 -29.10 24.02 53.27
C ASP A 690 -29.21 24.82 51.95
N GLY A 691 -28.42 24.44 50.93
CA GLY A 691 -28.40 25.13 49.63
C GLY A 691 -27.57 26.41 49.57
N GLU A 692 -26.86 26.73 50.65
CA GLU A 692 -25.94 27.88 50.75
C GLU A 692 -24.48 27.42 50.84
N LEU A 693 -23.59 28.22 50.26
CA LEU A 693 -22.16 28.21 50.58
C LEU A 693 -21.92 29.11 51.79
N VAL A 694 -21.43 28.52 52.88
CA VAL A 694 -21.01 29.29 54.07
C VAL A 694 -19.52 29.55 53.99
N VAL A 695 -19.16 30.84 53.96
CA VAL A 695 -17.78 31.31 54.06
C VAL A 695 -17.52 31.76 55.49
N TRP A 696 -16.51 31.22 56.15
CA TRP A 696 -16.19 31.57 57.54
C TRP A 696 -14.70 31.73 57.79
N ASN A 697 -14.34 32.52 58.79
CA ASN A 697 -12.96 32.70 59.20
C ASN A 697 -12.58 31.59 60.22
N SER A 698 -11.56 30.79 59.91
CA SER A 698 -11.10 29.69 60.77
C SER A 698 -10.62 30.17 62.15
N HIS A 699 -10.16 31.42 62.27
CA HIS A 699 -9.70 32.05 63.51
C HIS A 699 -10.82 32.81 64.26
N SER A 700 -12.00 32.97 63.66
CA SER A 700 -13.14 33.65 64.30
C SER A 700 -14.49 33.11 63.81
N LYS A 701 -15.09 32.24 64.63
CA LYS A 701 -16.42 31.63 64.35
C LYS A 701 -17.57 32.66 64.19
N LYS A 702 -17.36 33.92 64.61
CA LYS A 702 -18.36 35.01 64.49
C LYS A 702 -18.30 35.70 63.12
N VAL A 703 -17.19 35.59 62.38
CA VAL A 703 -17.02 36.20 61.07
C VAL A 703 -17.36 35.16 60.00
N LYS A 704 -18.61 35.22 59.52
CA LYS A 704 -19.11 34.34 58.46
C LYS A 704 -20.12 35.05 57.57
N THR A 705 -20.32 34.51 56.37
CA THR A 705 -21.35 34.95 55.45
C THR A 705 -21.89 33.78 54.64
N HIS A 706 -23.07 33.98 54.04
CA HIS A 706 -23.89 32.95 53.41
C HIS A 706 -24.21 33.36 51.98
N LEU A 707 -23.96 32.48 51.01
CA LEU A 707 -24.25 32.72 49.60
C LEU A 707 -25.16 31.61 49.06
N SER A 708 -26.38 31.95 48.66
CA SER A 708 -27.32 30.99 48.03
C SER A 708 -26.73 30.46 46.71
N LEU A 709 -26.61 29.14 46.58
CA LEU A 709 -26.14 28.52 45.32
C LEU A 709 -27.12 28.75 44.16
N ARG A 710 -28.41 28.88 44.48
CA ARG A 710 -29.49 29.11 43.52
C ARG A 710 -29.54 30.56 43.03
N ASP A 711 -29.27 31.52 43.90
CA ASP A 711 -29.53 32.94 43.63
C ASP A 711 -28.26 33.74 43.33
N VAL A 712 -27.11 33.29 43.82
CA VAL A 712 -25.84 33.99 43.62
C VAL A 712 -25.04 33.34 42.49
N ASP A 713 -24.83 34.11 41.42
CA ASP A 713 -23.95 33.74 40.30
C ASP A 713 -22.55 33.36 40.81
N ASN A 714 -22.04 32.21 40.37
CA ASN A 714 -20.70 31.71 40.68
C ASN A 714 -20.41 31.48 42.17
N ALA A 715 -21.42 31.40 43.05
CA ALA A 715 -21.20 31.17 44.48
C ALA A 715 -20.26 29.98 44.76
N PHE A 716 -20.44 28.88 44.02
CA PHE A 716 -19.62 27.68 44.16
C PHE A 716 -18.12 27.89 43.85
N THR A 717 -17.77 28.86 42.99
CA THR A 717 -16.38 29.07 42.53
C THR A 717 -15.46 29.54 43.66
N LEU A 718 -15.99 30.20 44.70
CA LEU A 718 -15.20 30.66 45.86
C LEU A 718 -14.40 29.54 46.52
N LYS A 719 -14.98 28.34 46.63
CA LYS A 719 -14.31 27.19 47.26
C LYS A 719 -13.08 26.77 46.45
N ILE A 720 -13.19 26.75 45.12
CA ILE A 720 -12.11 26.37 44.19
C ILE A 720 -11.06 27.49 44.10
N LEU A 721 -11.47 28.76 44.08
CA LEU A 721 -10.55 29.90 44.08
C LEU A 721 -9.62 29.88 45.29
N LYS A 722 -10.09 29.47 46.47
CA LYS A 722 -9.25 29.34 47.65
C LYS A 722 -8.01 28.48 47.39
N GLU A 723 -8.17 27.36 46.68
CA GLU A 723 -7.08 26.41 46.42
C GLU A 723 -6.00 27.00 45.49
N HIS A 724 -6.33 28.03 44.72
CA HIS A 724 -5.41 28.71 43.81
C HIS A 724 -4.81 30.01 44.40
N MET A 725 -5.49 30.61 45.37
CA MET A 725 -5.08 31.86 46.01
C MET A 725 -4.30 31.66 47.33
N CYS A 726 -4.28 30.44 47.86
CA CYS A 726 -3.43 30.02 48.98
C CYS A 726 -2.20 29.33 48.45
#